data_AF-A0A485L5N6-F1
#
_entry.id   AF-A0A485L5N6-F1
#
_cell.length_a   1.000
_cell.length_b   1.000
_cell.length_c   1.000
_cell.angle_alpha   90.00
_cell.angle_beta   90.00
_cell.angle_gamma   90.00
#
_symmetry.space_group_name_H-M   'P 1'
#
loop_
_entity.id
_entity.type
_entity.pdbx_description
1 polymer ?
#
loop_
_entity_poly.entity_id
_entity_poly.type
_entity_poly.pdbx_seq_one_letter_code
_entity_poly.pdbx_strand_id
1 'polypeptide(L)'
;MEPEHVEGKKKRRKCVSKAERLAKKSAAGTLTEEQRQSQIQQLVESNRSEDWDAASRLVSSSPSQLLFLMGLLNKQQSKAAAHYLKRWDLSPLGELPALLEAPPLASLLQDDPSTAATFLNHVADGTTMPPSTLYYLLNRFVLPWITTEKEAPLQALLHDFSSLKWLLVEHALVTGQGRHLVNQYAYVCRDLRGFSLAPWWSNDLREDSSADVRERIRQDVETSVRLAWPDASVRLFGSSLTNLCRATDDVDLCVLVPSVPVRGADSADLVVDIHGHLALYRPSPESIVVRNARIPVIKTQDPTTHLGIDLCVNNTAALWNSALLCAFLRHFPPLEALCQCIRQWAKARALVGSSHSLSSYSMVLLVVHWLQVRGFLPFVDVAMDDAIDVSGAAIDAAVARAFDEASMPSTAPPPPPLSVLLLDFFIFWASEFPYATHVASLRRREMLKDKPTAQLYLEDPIETKRNLGSYLNRDSQRTLRNEMLRVCVLVRQSAQHPPHHLLPQSLAFGRPPGMPPIDYVDDSLQSCLLRPRSPKSQWCTMTGDVVHGERAYVQISTVASSTEAQAALSVVRQHSCVGVDCEGVALSRTGRICVISVAVGFHVYLFDVMVAPALTEMLKPMLEDTATLKVLHDCRKDSDALFHQFGISLANVFDTQVGHAIGQLQRIKKVKEGTKCMQVSAESVVSLGNAHHECLAFGDLLWQYLSIHEDDKADVKKSMTEATWTVRPLSTQLQHYAAVDVVYLPVLYRVMAASLSVDAQRQCQARTDRYLSCRTWTYAITDEGHLPLGHVVRGYINNITARHVYVSVSPSLVAAVPVTNALAERPAGAADKQVGDVVSVRLVSHDTTLQGRFEAP
;
A
#
# COMPACT_ATOMS: atom_id res chain seq x y z
N MET A 1 73.04 -10.82 -35.24
CA MET A 1 72.32 -11.56 -36.29
C MET A 1 72.05 -12.96 -35.77
N GLU A 2 70.87 -13.57 -35.82
CA GLU A 2 69.47 -13.21 -36.13
C GLU A 2 68.71 -14.56 -36.08
N PRO A 3 67.38 -14.61 -35.87
CA PRO A 3 66.85 -15.27 -34.66
C PRO A 3 65.88 -16.44 -34.93
N GLU A 4 65.87 -17.41 -34.00
CA GLU A 4 64.94 -18.56 -34.00
C GLU A 4 63.63 -18.25 -33.25
N HIS A 5 62.50 -18.63 -33.87
CA HIS A 5 61.16 -18.61 -33.29
C HIS A 5 60.96 -19.76 -32.29
N VAL A 6 60.58 -19.44 -31.05
CA VAL A 6 60.24 -20.43 -30.00
C VAL A 6 58.74 -20.40 -29.69
N GLU A 7 58.06 -21.51 -29.98
CA GLU A 7 56.69 -21.80 -29.54
C GLU A 7 56.60 -21.92 -28.00
N GLY A 8 55.78 -21.08 -27.38
CA GLY A 8 55.45 -21.17 -25.96
C GLY A 8 54.46 -22.31 -25.65
N LYS A 9 54.98 -23.49 -25.25
CA LYS A 9 54.18 -24.61 -24.72
C LYS A 9 53.38 -24.19 -23.47
N LYS A 10 52.04 -24.27 -23.54
CA LYS A 10 51.16 -24.23 -22.35
C LYS A 10 51.53 -25.40 -21.41
N LYS A 11 52.13 -25.11 -20.24
CA LYS A 11 52.38 -26.13 -19.19
C LYS A 11 51.05 -26.75 -18.75
N ARG A 12 50.86 -28.05 -19.00
CA ARG A 12 49.79 -28.88 -18.42
C ARG A 12 49.87 -28.81 -16.89
N ARG A 13 48.79 -28.39 -16.22
CA ARG A 13 48.62 -28.48 -14.75
C ARG A 13 48.90 -29.91 -14.30
N LYS A 14 49.86 -30.11 -13.40
CA LYS A 14 50.14 -31.42 -12.79
C LYS A 14 48.95 -31.79 -11.89
N CYS A 15 48.13 -32.75 -12.32
CA CYS A 15 46.95 -33.16 -11.56
C CYS A 15 47.39 -33.99 -10.34
N VAL A 16 47.41 -33.35 -9.16
CA VAL A 16 47.72 -33.99 -7.88
C VAL A 16 46.73 -35.14 -7.62
N SER A 17 47.24 -36.34 -7.35
CA SER A 17 46.43 -37.56 -7.17
C SER A 17 45.55 -37.48 -5.91
N LYS A 18 44.42 -38.20 -5.88
CA LYS A 18 43.52 -38.26 -4.71
C LYS A 18 44.25 -38.72 -3.44
N ALA A 19 45.20 -39.64 -3.57
CA ALA A 19 46.06 -40.13 -2.49
C ALA A 19 47.00 -39.05 -1.94
N GLU A 20 47.63 -38.25 -2.81
CA GLU A 20 48.51 -37.16 -2.39
C GLU A 20 47.72 -36.01 -1.72
N ARG A 21 46.46 -35.79 -2.11
CA ARG A 21 45.56 -34.85 -1.42
C ARG A 21 45.18 -35.33 -0.01
N LEU A 22 44.93 -36.62 0.16
CA LEU A 22 44.61 -37.23 1.46
C LEU A 22 45.82 -37.21 2.41
N ALA A 23 47.03 -37.52 1.91
CA ALA A 23 48.27 -37.50 2.71
C ALA A 23 48.67 -36.09 3.19
N LYS A 24 48.47 -35.07 2.36
CA LYS A 24 48.70 -33.66 2.77
C LYS A 24 47.63 -33.17 3.75
N LYS A 25 46.40 -33.67 3.66
CA LYS A 25 45.31 -33.35 4.61
C LYS A 25 45.54 -34.02 5.98
N SER A 26 46.11 -35.23 6.02
CA SER A 26 46.48 -35.88 7.29
C SER A 26 47.68 -35.21 7.98
N ALA A 27 48.66 -34.69 7.24
CA ALA A 27 49.80 -33.93 7.79
C ALA A 27 49.41 -32.55 8.35
N ALA A 28 48.33 -31.94 7.85
CA ALA A 28 47.79 -30.69 8.40
C ALA A 28 47.09 -30.88 9.76
N GLY A 29 46.68 -32.12 10.10
CA GLY A 29 46.00 -32.45 11.36
C GLY A 29 46.91 -32.50 12.59
N THR A 30 48.24 -32.46 12.41
CA THR A 30 49.23 -32.50 13.50
C THR A 30 49.72 -31.12 13.97
N LEU A 31 49.29 -30.03 13.33
CA LEU A 31 49.68 -28.65 13.67
C LEU A 31 48.74 -28.05 14.73
N THR A 32 49.27 -27.20 15.61
CA THR A 32 48.42 -26.40 16.52
C THR A 32 47.64 -25.33 15.75
N GLU A 33 46.56 -24.81 16.33
CA GLU A 33 45.74 -23.78 15.69
C GLU A 33 46.54 -22.50 15.37
N GLU A 34 47.41 -22.06 16.28
CA GLU A 34 48.29 -20.90 16.10
C GLU A 34 49.29 -21.10 14.96
N GLN A 35 49.88 -22.31 14.85
CA GLN A 35 50.78 -22.66 13.76
C GLN A 35 50.07 -22.64 12.40
N ARG A 36 48.82 -23.12 12.36
CA ARG A 36 48.00 -23.07 11.15
C ARG A 36 47.66 -21.65 10.74
N GLN A 37 47.27 -20.80 11.68
CA GLN A 37 46.97 -19.39 11.40
C GLN A 37 48.19 -18.64 10.86
N SER A 38 49.37 -18.84 11.46
CA SER A 38 50.62 -18.23 10.98
C SER A 38 50.99 -18.68 9.56
N GLN A 39 50.85 -19.98 9.26
CA GLN A 39 51.10 -20.51 7.92
C GLN A 39 50.07 -20.02 6.89
N ILE A 40 48.79 -19.92 7.27
CA ILE A 40 47.75 -19.35 6.39
C ILE A 40 48.08 -17.90 6.05
N GLN A 41 48.50 -17.10 7.04
CA GLN A 41 48.87 -15.70 6.82
C GLN A 41 49.98 -15.57 5.77
N GLN A 42 51.06 -16.33 5.92
CA GLN A 42 52.19 -16.33 4.98
C GLN A 42 51.78 -16.80 3.57
N LEU A 43 50.94 -17.84 3.47
CA LEU A 43 50.54 -18.41 2.19
C LEU A 43 49.55 -17.51 1.43
N VAL A 44 48.66 -16.80 2.14
CA VAL A 44 47.68 -15.89 1.52
C VAL A 44 48.34 -14.57 1.06
N GLU A 45 49.49 -14.19 1.62
CA GLU A 45 50.33 -13.10 1.13
C GLU A 45 50.90 -13.33 -0.29
N SER A 46 50.92 -14.57 -0.78
CA SER A 46 51.23 -14.87 -2.18
C SER A 46 50.08 -14.49 -3.13
N ASN A 47 50.40 -14.28 -4.41
CA ASN A 47 49.41 -14.09 -5.49
C ASN A 47 49.22 -15.35 -6.35
N ARG A 48 49.76 -16.50 -5.91
CA ARG A 48 49.67 -17.78 -6.64
C ARG A 48 48.49 -18.60 -6.11
N SER A 49 47.65 -19.06 -7.02
CA SER A 49 46.52 -19.94 -6.68
C SER A 49 46.93 -21.25 -5.97
N GLU A 50 48.14 -21.76 -6.23
CA GLU A 50 48.69 -22.95 -5.57
C GLU A 50 48.91 -22.75 -4.06
N ASP A 51 49.36 -21.56 -3.67
CA ASP A 51 49.60 -21.20 -2.27
C ASP A 51 48.26 -21.00 -1.53
N TRP A 52 47.25 -20.45 -2.23
CA TRP A 52 45.89 -20.36 -1.71
C TRP A 52 45.23 -21.74 -1.55
N ASP A 53 45.45 -22.66 -2.49
CA ASP A 53 45.00 -24.06 -2.37
C ASP A 53 45.70 -24.80 -1.21
N ALA A 54 46.92 -24.41 -0.85
CA ALA A 54 47.64 -24.93 0.31
C ALA A 54 47.07 -24.34 1.62
N ALA A 55 46.90 -23.02 1.68
CA ALA A 55 46.31 -22.32 2.82
C ALA A 55 44.87 -22.79 3.11
N SER A 56 44.05 -22.98 2.07
CA SER A 56 42.66 -23.46 2.21
C SER A 56 42.57 -24.84 2.86
N ARG A 57 43.61 -25.68 2.75
CA ARG A 57 43.65 -27.01 3.41
C ARG A 57 43.97 -26.94 4.90
N LEU A 58 44.60 -25.85 5.34
CA LEU A 58 44.94 -25.62 6.74
C LEU A 58 43.73 -25.06 7.52
N VAL A 59 42.70 -24.57 6.83
CA VAL A 59 41.48 -24.04 7.42
C VAL A 59 40.68 -25.17 8.09
N SER A 60 40.42 -25.02 9.39
CA SER A 60 39.66 -26.01 10.18
C SER A 60 38.74 -25.40 11.26
N SER A 61 38.81 -24.09 11.44
CA SER A 61 38.12 -23.35 12.51
C SER A 61 37.59 -22.02 11.96
N SER A 62 36.61 -21.41 12.63
CA SER A 62 36.10 -20.08 12.26
C SER A 62 37.21 -18.99 12.24
N PRO A 63 38.13 -18.90 13.23
CA PRO A 63 39.26 -17.97 13.16
C PRO A 63 40.16 -18.16 11.93
N SER A 64 40.48 -19.42 11.56
CA SER A 64 41.29 -19.71 10.37
C SER A 64 40.57 -19.39 9.05
N GLN A 65 39.24 -19.55 9.01
CA GLN A 65 38.39 -19.14 7.88
C GLN A 65 38.42 -17.61 7.71
N LEU A 66 38.21 -16.87 8.81
CA LEU A 66 38.24 -15.41 8.80
C LEU A 66 39.58 -14.88 8.28
N LEU A 67 40.68 -15.40 8.82
CA LEU A 67 42.03 -14.98 8.43
C LEU A 67 42.30 -15.24 6.94
N PHE A 68 41.90 -16.40 6.43
CA PHE A 68 42.02 -16.73 5.01
C PHE A 68 41.19 -15.78 4.12
N LEU A 69 39.92 -15.56 4.47
CA LEU A 69 39.03 -14.69 3.70
C LEU A 69 39.51 -13.24 3.69
N MET A 70 39.89 -12.70 4.85
CA MET A 70 40.42 -11.34 4.97
C MET A 70 41.65 -11.14 4.09
N GLY A 71 42.59 -12.10 4.07
CA GLY A 71 43.79 -11.98 3.25
C GLY A 71 43.50 -11.93 1.75
N LEU A 72 42.49 -12.67 1.26
CA LEU A 72 42.06 -12.59 -0.14
C LEU A 72 41.25 -11.32 -0.43
N LEU A 73 40.35 -10.92 0.46
CA LEU A 73 39.49 -9.76 0.26
C LEU A 73 40.27 -8.44 0.34
N ASN A 74 41.27 -8.32 1.22
CA ASN A 74 42.20 -7.17 1.24
C ASN A 74 42.97 -7.01 -0.08
N LYS A 75 43.17 -8.11 -0.82
CA LYS A 75 43.77 -8.12 -2.16
C LYS A 75 42.76 -7.98 -3.29
N GLN A 76 41.50 -7.65 -2.96
CA GLN A 76 40.37 -7.57 -3.89
C GLN A 76 40.14 -8.86 -4.70
N GLN A 77 40.53 -10.02 -4.16
CA GLN A 77 40.33 -11.33 -4.78
C GLN A 77 38.96 -11.93 -4.40
N SER A 78 37.89 -11.14 -4.53
CA SER A 78 36.52 -11.51 -4.11
C SER A 78 36.03 -12.83 -4.71
N LYS A 79 36.31 -13.06 -6.00
CA LYS A 79 35.90 -14.30 -6.69
C LYS A 79 36.61 -15.53 -6.12
N ALA A 80 37.89 -15.40 -5.80
CA ALA A 80 38.67 -16.48 -5.21
C ALA A 80 38.19 -16.78 -3.79
N ALA A 81 37.96 -15.74 -2.99
CA ALA A 81 37.42 -15.87 -1.63
C ALA A 81 36.07 -16.61 -1.64
N ALA A 82 35.14 -16.23 -2.52
CA ALA A 82 33.85 -16.89 -2.67
C ALA A 82 33.98 -18.36 -3.12
N HIS A 83 34.87 -18.64 -4.08
CA HIS A 83 35.15 -20.00 -4.54
C HIS A 83 35.69 -20.92 -3.43
N TYR A 84 36.59 -20.43 -2.57
CA TYR A 84 37.12 -21.21 -1.46
C TYR A 84 36.10 -21.40 -0.33
N LEU A 85 35.30 -20.38 -0.02
CA LEU A 85 34.22 -20.49 0.96
C LEU A 85 33.25 -21.64 0.60
N LYS A 86 32.85 -21.73 -0.67
CA LYS A 86 31.96 -22.80 -1.18
C LYS A 86 32.56 -24.21 -1.07
N ARG A 87 33.88 -24.35 -0.93
CA ARG A 87 34.57 -25.65 -0.85
C ARG A 87 34.67 -26.20 0.57
N TRP A 88 34.43 -25.38 1.59
CA TRP A 88 34.44 -25.85 2.96
C TRP A 88 33.16 -26.64 3.25
N ASP A 89 33.31 -27.92 3.61
CA ASP A 89 32.23 -28.93 3.77
C ASP A 89 31.37 -28.71 5.04
N LEU A 90 31.34 -27.48 5.56
CA LEU A 90 30.76 -27.10 6.85
C LEU A 90 29.53 -26.23 6.62
N SER A 91 28.37 -26.79 6.29
CA SER A 91 27.05 -26.12 6.17
C SER A 91 27.08 -24.57 5.97
N PRO A 92 27.82 -24.01 4.98
CA PRO A 92 28.44 -22.68 5.16
C PRO A 92 27.45 -21.53 5.05
N LEU A 93 26.27 -21.77 4.46
CA LEU A 93 25.31 -20.72 4.16
C LEU A 93 24.38 -20.41 5.34
N GLY A 94 24.24 -21.34 6.28
CA GLY A 94 23.55 -21.10 7.55
C GLY A 94 24.42 -20.32 8.54
N GLU A 95 25.73 -20.53 8.51
CA GLU A 95 26.71 -19.84 9.35
C GLU A 95 27.30 -18.57 8.70
N LEU A 96 26.96 -18.30 7.43
CA LEU A 96 27.43 -17.13 6.70
C LEU A 96 27.14 -15.81 7.45
N PRO A 97 25.95 -15.57 8.02
CA PRO A 97 25.71 -14.36 8.81
C PRO A 97 26.70 -14.20 9.97
N ALA A 98 26.95 -15.27 10.74
CA ALA A 98 27.89 -15.23 11.86
C ALA A 98 29.33 -14.94 11.40
N LEU A 99 29.74 -15.48 10.25
CA LEU A 99 31.03 -15.19 9.65
C LEU A 99 31.14 -13.73 9.19
N LEU A 100 30.10 -13.21 8.52
CA LEU A 100 30.05 -11.82 8.03
C LEU A 100 29.92 -10.79 9.16
N GLU A 101 29.37 -11.17 10.32
CA GLU A 101 29.28 -10.34 11.52
C GLU A 101 30.59 -10.24 12.30
N ALA A 102 31.56 -11.12 12.04
CA ALA A 102 32.86 -11.07 12.70
C ALA A 102 33.50 -9.68 12.49
N PRO A 103 33.83 -8.93 13.55
CA PRO A 103 34.22 -7.52 13.44
C PRO A 103 35.31 -7.21 12.40
N PRO A 104 36.38 -8.03 12.25
CA PRO A 104 37.42 -7.77 11.27
C PRO A 104 36.94 -7.87 9.82
N LEU A 105 36.08 -8.85 9.52
CA LEU A 105 35.53 -9.07 8.18
C LEU A 105 34.40 -8.09 7.89
N ALA A 106 33.55 -7.79 8.88
CA ALA A 106 32.48 -6.81 8.77
C ALA A 106 33.00 -5.42 8.41
N SER A 107 34.06 -4.95 9.08
CA SER A 107 34.69 -3.65 8.78
C SER A 107 35.22 -3.62 7.34
N LEU A 108 35.98 -4.64 6.94
CA LEU A 108 36.57 -4.73 5.60
C LEU A 108 35.49 -4.63 4.51
N LEU A 109 34.39 -5.37 4.65
CA LEU A 109 33.30 -5.38 3.68
C LEU A 109 32.49 -4.07 3.68
N GLN A 110 32.51 -3.31 4.78
CA GLN A 110 31.88 -2.00 4.86
C GLN A 110 32.75 -0.90 4.23
N ASP A 111 34.06 -1.00 4.41
CA ASP A 111 35.04 -0.04 3.88
C ASP A 111 35.14 -0.12 2.35
N ASP A 112 34.97 -1.32 1.76
CA ASP A 112 34.91 -1.52 0.31
C ASP A 112 33.62 -2.24 -0.16
N PRO A 113 32.54 -1.48 -0.41
CA PRO A 113 31.29 -2.01 -0.94
C PRO A 113 31.41 -2.77 -2.26
N SER A 114 32.37 -2.42 -3.12
CA SER A 114 32.53 -3.07 -4.44
C SER A 114 33.10 -4.47 -4.30
N THR A 115 34.10 -4.62 -3.43
CA THR A 115 34.67 -5.92 -3.04
C THR A 115 33.60 -6.79 -2.38
N ALA A 116 32.79 -6.22 -1.49
CA ALA A 116 31.69 -6.90 -0.83
C ALA A 116 30.62 -7.37 -1.81
N ALA A 117 30.15 -6.50 -2.70
CA ALA A 117 29.16 -6.83 -3.73
C ALA A 117 29.63 -7.98 -4.62
N THR A 118 30.87 -7.91 -5.09
CA THR A 118 31.46 -8.95 -5.94
C THR A 118 31.56 -10.27 -5.19
N PHE A 119 32.03 -10.25 -3.94
CA PHE A 119 32.17 -11.44 -3.11
C PHE A 119 30.80 -12.12 -2.88
N LEU A 120 29.82 -11.37 -2.40
CA LEU A 120 28.50 -11.87 -2.06
C LEU A 120 27.73 -12.41 -3.27
N ASN A 121 27.82 -11.73 -4.44
CA ASN A 121 27.21 -12.23 -5.67
C ASN A 121 27.80 -13.60 -6.08
N HIS A 122 29.14 -13.76 -6.02
CA HIS A 122 29.78 -15.03 -6.32
C HIS A 122 29.55 -16.11 -5.26
N VAL A 123 29.25 -15.75 -4.02
CA VAL A 123 28.80 -16.70 -2.98
C VAL A 123 27.40 -17.23 -3.31
N ALA A 124 26.50 -16.36 -3.76
CA ALA A 124 25.12 -16.71 -4.09
C ALA A 124 24.96 -17.52 -5.38
N ASP A 125 25.85 -17.32 -6.36
CA ASP A 125 25.78 -17.96 -7.68
C ASP A 125 25.58 -19.49 -7.57
N GLY A 126 24.54 -20.00 -8.24
CA GLY A 126 24.19 -21.42 -8.29
C GLY A 126 23.71 -22.06 -6.98
N THR A 127 23.43 -21.28 -5.92
CA THR A 127 23.13 -21.84 -4.59
C THR A 127 21.89 -21.23 -3.94
N THR A 128 21.01 -22.07 -3.39
CA THR A 128 19.83 -21.63 -2.62
C THR A 128 20.23 -21.18 -1.22
N MET A 129 19.99 -19.90 -0.93
CA MET A 129 20.32 -19.30 0.36
C MET A 129 19.16 -19.45 1.36
N PRO A 130 19.42 -19.73 2.64
CA PRO A 130 18.41 -19.70 3.67
C PRO A 130 17.72 -18.32 3.77
N PRO A 131 16.41 -18.28 4.08
CA PRO A 131 15.67 -17.04 4.31
C PRO A 131 16.38 -16.07 5.27
N SER A 132 16.82 -16.56 6.44
CA SER A 132 17.53 -15.76 7.44
C SER A 132 18.79 -15.07 6.89
N THR A 133 19.56 -15.77 6.06
CA THR A 133 20.75 -15.23 5.41
C THR A 133 20.40 -14.15 4.40
N LEU A 134 19.34 -14.33 3.59
CA LEU A 134 18.87 -13.30 2.66
C LEU A 134 18.45 -12.02 3.39
N TYR A 135 17.74 -12.16 4.52
CA TYR A 135 17.34 -11.02 5.35
C TYR A 135 18.54 -10.29 5.96
N TYR A 136 19.53 -11.03 6.45
CA TYR A 136 20.78 -10.45 6.92
C TYR A 136 21.45 -9.62 5.81
N LEU A 137 21.60 -10.18 4.61
CA LEU A 137 22.21 -9.48 3.48
C LEU A 137 21.42 -8.23 3.06
N LEU A 138 20.09 -8.32 3.05
CA LEU A 138 19.21 -7.17 2.78
C LEU A 138 19.49 -6.03 3.78
N ASN A 139 19.44 -6.31 5.08
CA ASN A 139 19.55 -5.29 6.12
C ASN A 139 20.97 -4.75 6.29
N ARG A 140 21.99 -5.61 6.12
CA ARG A 140 23.38 -5.22 6.39
C ARG A 140 24.08 -4.56 5.21
N PHE A 141 23.68 -4.89 3.98
CA PHE A 141 24.33 -4.39 2.77
C PHE A 141 23.37 -3.61 1.87
N VAL A 142 22.27 -4.24 1.43
CA VAL A 142 21.38 -3.67 0.41
C VAL A 142 20.70 -2.38 0.89
N LEU A 143 20.01 -2.39 2.02
CA LEU A 143 19.28 -1.22 2.52
C LEU A 143 20.22 -0.05 2.87
N PRO A 144 21.36 -0.26 3.56
CA PRO A 144 22.33 0.81 3.79
C PRO A 144 22.89 1.40 2.49
N TRP A 145 23.19 0.57 1.48
CA TRP A 145 23.66 1.05 0.18
C TRP A 145 22.61 1.86 -0.58
N ILE A 146 21.32 1.53 -0.43
CA ILE A 146 20.22 2.35 -0.95
C ILE A 146 20.19 3.70 -0.23
N THR A 147 20.26 3.71 1.10
CA THR A 147 20.21 4.96 1.90
C THR A 147 21.44 5.85 1.68
N THR A 148 22.59 5.26 1.36
CA THR A 148 23.85 5.98 1.10
C THR A 148 24.16 6.17 -0.39
N GLU A 149 23.18 5.92 -1.26
CA GLU A 149 23.24 6.13 -2.72
C GLU A 149 24.42 5.41 -3.41
N LYS A 150 24.78 4.20 -2.93
CA LYS A 150 25.85 3.37 -3.50
C LYS A 150 25.31 2.49 -4.65
N GLU A 151 25.02 3.10 -5.80
CA GLU A 151 24.38 2.40 -6.92
C GLU A 151 25.23 1.30 -7.56
N ALA A 152 26.53 1.53 -7.79
CA ALA A 152 27.38 0.56 -8.49
C ALA A 152 27.56 -0.77 -7.72
N PRO A 153 27.90 -0.78 -6.41
CA PRO A 153 27.91 -1.99 -5.60
C PRO A 153 26.55 -2.70 -5.56
N LEU A 154 25.46 -1.93 -5.45
CA LEU A 154 24.10 -2.46 -5.43
C LEU A 154 23.77 -3.21 -6.72
N GLN A 155 24.07 -2.60 -7.88
CA GLN A 155 23.88 -3.24 -9.19
C GLN A 155 24.77 -4.48 -9.35
N ALA A 156 26.03 -4.42 -8.91
CA ALA A 156 26.96 -5.55 -8.97
C ALA A 156 26.52 -6.74 -8.11
N LEU A 157 26.00 -6.48 -6.91
CA LEU A 157 25.46 -7.51 -6.01
C LEU A 157 24.19 -8.12 -6.59
N LEU A 158 23.28 -7.27 -7.05
CA LEU A 158 21.98 -7.72 -7.52
C LEU A 158 22.04 -8.32 -8.91
N HIS A 159 23.10 -8.17 -9.72
CA HIS A 159 23.13 -8.63 -11.12
C HIS A 159 22.56 -10.05 -11.33
N ASP A 160 23.07 -11.06 -10.59
CA ASP A 160 22.66 -12.47 -10.72
C ASP A 160 21.99 -13.04 -9.46
N PHE A 161 21.63 -12.19 -8.49
CA PHE A 161 21.12 -12.65 -7.20
C PHE A 161 19.57 -12.62 -7.13
N SER A 162 18.89 -13.45 -7.91
CA SER A 162 17.42 -13.42 -8.07
C SER A 162 16.63 -13.51 -6.76
N SER A 163 17.02 -14.37 -5.81
CA SER A 163 16.33 -14.48 -4.51
C SER A 163 16.38 -13.19 -3.70
N LEU A 164 17.50 -12.46 -3.75
CA LEU A 164 17.67 -11.19 -3.06
C LEU A 164 16.90 -10.06 -3.76
N LYS A 165 16.82 -10.07 -5.10
CA LYS A 165 15.96 -9.14 -5.85
C LYS A 165 14.48 -9.32 -5.49
N TRP A 166 14.01 -10.57 -5.43
CA TRP A 166 12.63 -10.88 -4.99
C TRP A 166 12.36 -10.35 -3.60
N LEU A 167 13.26 -10.62 -2.66
CA LEU A 167 13.14 -10.13 -1.29
C LEU A 167 13.16 -8.59 -1.22
N LEU A 168 14.00 -7.92 -2.03
CA LEU A 168 14.03 -6.46 -2.12
C LEU A 168 12.72 -5.88 -2.67
N VAL A 169 12.17 -6.47 -3.73
CA VAL A 169 10.89 -6.05 -4.32
C VAL A 169 9.76 -6.20 -3.31
N GLU A 170 9.69 -7.35 -2.63
CA GLU A 170 8.71 -7.61 -1.58
C GLU A 170 8.86 -6.62 -0.41
N HIS A 171 10.09 -6.43 0.10
CA HIS A 171 10.39 -5.44 1.14
C HIS A 171 9.93 -4.05 0.73
N ALA A 172 10.22 -3.63 -0.51
CA ALA A 172 9.85 -2.31 -0.99
C ALA A 172 8.33 -2.13 -1.18
N LEU A 173 7.60 -3.18 -1.58
CA LEU A 173 6.14 -3.15 -1.66
C LEU A 173 5.48 -3.10 -0.27
N VAL A 174 6.08 -3.74 0.73
CA VAL A 174 5.59 -3.78 2.12
C VAL A 174 5.98 -2.53 2.91
N THR A 175 7.18 -2.00 2.73
CA THR A 175 7.72 -0.92 3.59
C THR A 175 7.74 0.44 2.92
N GLY A 176 7.68 0.49 1.59
CA GLY A 176 7.97 1.69 0.81
C GLY A 176 9.45 2.05 0.72
N GLN A 177 10.35 1.44 1.50
CA GLN A 177 11.79 1.66 1.43
C GLN A 177 12.36 1.03 0.15
N GLY A 178 13.12 1.80 -0.64
CA GLY A 178 13.62 1.32 -1.93
C GLY A 178 12.55 1.25 -3.03
N ARG A 179 11.37 1.85 -2.84
CA ARG A 179 10.26 1.80 -3.81
C ARG A 179 10.60 2.28 -5.23
N HIS A 180 11.62 3.14 -5.38
CA HIS A 180 12.10 3.56 -6.70
C HIS A 180 12.74 2.41 -7.50
N LEU A 181 13.25 1.37 -6.81
CA LEU A 181 13.89 0.19 -7.40
C LEU A 181 12.90 -0.91 -7.79
N VAL A 182 11.66 -0.86 -7.29
CA VAL A 182 10.62 -1.87 -7.59
C VAL A 182 10.46 -2.07 -9.09
N ASN A 183 10.37 -0.97 -9.85
CA ASN A 183 10.24 -1.02 -11.30
C ASN A 183 11.52 -1.47 -12.02
N GLN A 184 12.69 -1.20 -11.44
CA GLN A 184 13.98 -1.61 -12.00
C GLN A 184 14.15 -3.12 -11.93
N TYR A 185 13.72 -3.73 -10.82
CA TYR A 185 13.84 -5.17 -10.59
C TYR A 185 12.56 -5.95 -10.87
N ALA A 186 11.51 -5.31 -11.42
CA ALA A 186 10.24 -5.94 -11.76
C ALA A 186 10.39 -7.19 -12.63
N TYR A 187 11.42 -7.26 -13.48
CA TYR A 187 11.67 -8.38 -14.40
C TYR A 187 11.88 -9.74 -13.71
N VAL A 188 12.16 -9.77 -12.40
CA VAL A 188 12.24 -11.04 -11.66
C VAL A 188 10.94 -11.82 -11.65
N CYS A 189 9.79 -11.15 -11.85
CA CYS A 189 8.50 -11.85 -11.93
C CYS A 189 8.38 -12.76 -13.16
N ARG A 190 9.24 -12.59 -14.18
CA ARG A 190 9.27 -13.47 -15.36
C ARG A 190 9.62 -14.91 -15.01
N ASP A 191 10.36 -15.11 -13.92
CA ASP A 191 10.72 -16.45 -13.41
C ASP A 191 9.48 -17.29 -13.08
N LEU A 192 8.31 -16.67 -12.87
CA LEU A 192 7.06 -17.36 -12.56
C LEU A 192 6.45 -18.12 -13.74
N ARG A 193 6.90 -17.89 -14.98
CA ARG A 193 6.33 -18.50 -16.22
C ARG A 193 6.62 -20.00 -16.42
N GLY A 194 7.09 -20.69 -15.39
CA GLY A 194 7.25 -22.14 -15.37
C GLY A 194 6.63 -22.80 -14.13
N PHE A 195 5.90 -22.04 -13.31
CA PHE A 195 5.35 -22.54 -12.07
C PHE A 195 4.07 -23.33 -12.33
N SER A 196 4.01 -24.57 -11.84
CA SER A 196 2.77 -25.33 -11.80
C SER A 196 1.86 -24.75 -10.71
N LEU A 197 0.86 -23.97 -11.13
CA LEU A 197 -0.09 -23.35 -10.22
C LEU A 197 -1.41 -24.11 -10.26
N ALA A 198 -1.90 -24.51 -9.09
CA ALA A 198 -3.30 -24.89 -8.96
C ALA A 198 -4.20 -23.70 -9.39
N PRO A 199 -5.43 -23.95 -9.88
CA PRO A 199 -6.37 -22.87 -10.14
C PRO A 199 -6.53 -21.99 -8.90
N TRP A 200 -6.01 -20.77 -8.99
CA TRP A 200 -5.97 -19.81 -7.87
C TRP A 200 -7.05 -18.73 -7.99
N TRP A 201 -7.93 -18.86 -8.98
CA TRP A 201 -9.07 -17.98 -9.22
C TRP A 201 -10.28 -18.83 -9.57
N SER A 202 -11.37 -18.71 -8.81
CA SER A 202 -12.63 -19.40 -9.08
C SER A 202 -13.41 -18.72 -10.21
N ASN A 203 -14.05 -19.53 -11.06
CA ASN A 203 -14.82 -19.08 -12.22
C ASN A 203 -16.29 -18.73 -11.89
N ASP A 204 -16.66 -18.57 -10.62
CA ASP A 204 -18.03 -18.26 -10.18
C ASP A 204 -18.41 -16.77 -10.44
N LEU A 205 -18.15 -16.29 -11.66
CA LEU A 205 -18.36 -14.90 -12.07
C LEU A 205 -19.70 -14.69 -12.80
N ARG A 206 -20.50 -15.74 -12.97
CA ARG A 206 -21.82 -15.63 -13.61
C ARG A 206 -22.91 -15.35 -12.60
N GLU A 207 -23.06 -14.07 -12.23
CA GLU A 207 -24.41 -13.54 -12.01
C GLU A 207 -24.93 -13.17 -13.39
N ASP A 208 -25.91 -13.92 -13.90
CA ASP A 208 -26.49 -13.67 -15.22
C ASP A 208 -26.95 -12.21 -15.31
N SER A 209 -26.29 -11.43 -16.17
CA SER A 209 -26.75 -10.10 -16.49
C SER A 209 -28.10 -10.24 -17.20
N SER A 210 -29.14 -9.57 -16.71
CA SER A 210 -30.46 -9.61 -17.34
C SER A 210 -30.47 -8.70 -18.56
N ALA A 211 -29.86 -9.17 -19.67
CA ALA A 211 -29.84 -8.47 -20.94
C ALA A 211 -31.23 -7.93 -21.34
N ASP A 212 -32.28 -8.71 -21.05
CA ASP A 212 -33.68 -8.33 -21.26
C ASP A 212 -34.11 -7.08 -20.47
N VAL A 213 -33.63 -6.92 -19.23
CA VAL A 213 -33.94 -5.75 -18.39
C VAL A 213 -33.28 -4.50 -18.95
N ARG A 214 -32.02 -4.60 -19.37
CA ARG A 214 -31.28 -3.46 -19.96
C ARG A 214 -31.90 -3.01 -21.28
N GLU A 215 -32.33 -3.95 -22.11
CA GLU A 215 -33.02 -3.66 -23.36
C GLU A 215 -34.41 -3.03 -23.11
N ARG A 216 -35.17 -3.50 -22.12
CA ARG A 216 -36.40 -2.83 -21.68
C ARG A 216 -36.15 -1.38 -21.26
N ILE A 217 -35.14 -1.13 -20.42
CA ILE A 217 -34.79 0.22 -19.97
C ILE A 217 -34.45 1.12 -21.17
N ARG A 218 -33.68 0.61 -22.13
CA ARG A 218 -33.35 1.32 -23.38
C ARG A 218 -34.62 1.70 -24.16
N GLN A 219 -35.56 0.77 -24.32
CA GLN A 219 -36.84 1.00 -25.01
C GLN A 219 -37.70 2.06 -24.30
N ASP A 220 -37.77 2.02 -22.99
CA ASP A 220 -38.54 2.97 -22.18
C ASP A 220 -37.96 4.40 -22.30
N VAL A 221 -36.63 4.52 -22.24
CA VAL A 221 -35.93 5.80 -22.42
C VAL A 221 -36.13 6.32 -23.84
N GLU A 222 -36.00 5.47 -24.86
CA GLU A 222 -36.22 5.85 -26.26
C GLU A 222 -37.63 6.39 -26.50
N THR A 223 -38.64 5.69 -25.98
CA THR A 223 -40.05 6.10 -26.09
C THR A 223 -40.25 7.48 -25.48
N SER A 224 -39.64 7.75 -24.33
CA SER A 224 -39.77 9.04 -23.62
C SER A 224 -39.08 10.18 -24.39
N VAL A 225 -37.86 9.95 -24.88
CA VAL A 225 -37.09 10.96 -25.64
C VAL A 225 -37.76 11.29 -26.97
N ARG A 226 -38.34 10.30 -27.66
CA ARG A 226 -39.01 10.50 -28.96
C ARG A 226 -40.23 11.42 -28.92
N LEU A 227 -40.80 11.66 -27.74
CA LEU A 227 -41.90 12.61 -27.59
C LEU A 227 -41.49 14.06 -27.86
N ALA A 228 -40.22 14.42 -27.61
CA ALA A 228 -39.67 15.74 -27.91
C ALA A 228 -38.75 15.74 -29.13
N TRP A 229 -38.03 14.64 -29.39
CA TRP A 229 -37.14 14.49 -30.54
C TRP A 229 -37.53 13.26 -31.37
N PRO A 230 -38.47 13.38 -32.33
CA PRO A 230 -39.04 12.23 -33.04
C PRO A 230 -38.02 11.39 -33.83
N ASP A 231 -36.92 12.01 -34.28
CA ASP A 231 -35.82 11.37 -34.99
C ASP A 231 -34.77 10.75 -34.05
N ALA A 232 -34.96 10.86 -32.74
CA ALA A 232 -34.02 10.29 -31.78
C ALA A 232 -34.05 8.76 -31.78
N SER A 233 -32.88 8.17 -31.52
CA SER A 233 -32.75 6.74 -31.22
C SER A 233 -31.86 6.53 -30.01
N VAL A 234 -32.07 5.45 -29.27
CA VAL A 234 -31.28 5.15 -28.05
C VAL A 234 -30.62 3.80 -28.20
N ARG A 235 -29.31 3.72 -27.99
CA ARG A 235 -28.54 2.48 -28.07
C ARG A 235 -27.82 2.17 -26.76
N LEU A 236 -27.77 0.89 -26.42
CA LEU A 236 -26.87 0.37 -25.40
C LEU A 236 -25.43 0.48 -25.90
N PHE A 237 -24.49 0.78 -25.01
CA PHE A 237 -23.07 0.76 -25.30
C PHE A 237 -22.27 0.26 -24.08
N GLY A 238 -20.95 0.28 -24.18
CA GLY A 238 -20.05 0.05 -23.05
C GLY A 238 -20.22 -1.33 -22.43
N SER A 239 -20.23 -1.36 -21.10
CA SER A 239 -20.31 -2.61 -20.35
C SER A 239 -21.66 -3.31 -20.51
N SER A 240 -22.71 -2.54 -20.77
CA SER A 240 -24.08 -3.01 -20.99
C SER A 240 -24.25 -3.78 -22.31
N LEU A 241 -23.51 -3.40 -23.37
CA LEU A 241 -23.55 -4.11 -24.65
C LEU A 241 -22.54 -5.26 -24.73
N THR A 242 -21.36 -5.10 -24.14
CA THR A 242 -20.28 -6.10 -24.18
C THR A 242 -20.52 -7.30 -23.26
N ASN A 243 -21.60 -7.28 -22.46
CA ASN A 243 -21.91 -8.25 -21.41
C ASN A 243 -20.79 -8.40 -20.36
N LEU A 244 -19.92 -7.38 -20.23
CA LEU A 244 -18.90 -7.34 -19.19
C LEU A 244 -19.46 -6.75 -17.88
N CYS A 245 -20.64 -6.14 -17.88
CA CYS A 245 -21.30 -5.64 -16.67
C CYS A 245 -21.83 -6.75 -15.76
N ARG A 246 -21.85 -6.51 -14.43
CA ARG A 246 -22.65 -7.31 -13.48
C ARG A 246 -24.13 -6.99 -13.60
N ALA A 247 -24.98 -7.83 -13.02
CA ALA A 247 -26.43 -7.56 -12.95
C ALA A 247 -26.77 -6.21 -12.28
N THR A 248 -25.94 -5.76 -11.34
CA THR A 248 -26.13 -4.50 -10.59
C THR A 248 -25.39 -3.30 -11.15
N ASP A 249 -24.57 -3.46 -12.20
CA ASP A 249 -23.79 -2.34 -12.77
C ASP A 249 -24.71 -1.40 -13.57
N ASP A 250 -24.31 -0.13 -13.72
CA ASP A 250 -25.09 0.91 -14.41
C ASP A 250 -25.41 0.54 -15.88
N VAL A 251 -26.52 1.07 -16.40
CA VAL A 251 -26.95 0.95 -17.80
C VAL A 251 -26.41 2.12 -18.62
N ASP A 252 -25.53 1.81 -19.56
CA ASP A 252 -24.86 2.79 -20.42
C ASP A 252 -25.71 3.04 -21.69
N LEU A 253 -26.26 4.24 -21.84
CA LEU A 253 -27.11 4.63 -22.98
C LEU A 253 -26.54 5.80 -23.80
N CYS A 254 -26.58 5.66 -25.13
CA CYS A 254 -26.27 6.75 -26.06
C CYS A 254 -27.55 7.15 -26.79
N VAL A 255 -27.99 8.38 -26.59
CA VAL A 255 -29.08 8.99 -27.36
C VAL A 255 -28.48 9.64 -28.60
N LEU A 256 -28.96 9.25 -29.77
CA LEU A 256 -28.61 9.86 -31.05
C LEU A 256 -29.75 10.76 -31.47
N VAL A 257 -29.46 12.03 -31.77
CA VAL A 257 -30.42 13.04 -32.21
C VAL A 257 -29.86 13.68 -33.50
N PRO A 258 -30.11 13.08 -34.68
CA PRO A 258 -29.59 13.57 -35.96
C PRO A 258 -29.96 15.04 -36.26
N SER A 259 -31.15 15.47 -35.86
CA SER A 259 -31.66 16.84 -36.03
C SER A 259 -30.87 17.89 -35.22
N VAL A 260 -30.15 17.48 -34.17
CA VAL A 260 -29.34 18.36 -33.33
C VAL A 260 -27.93 17.77 -33.19
N PRO A 261 -27.05 17.95 -34.19
CA PRO A 261 -25.80 17.21 -34.33
C PRO A 261 -24.65 17.73 -33.45
N VAL A 262 -24.95 18.20 -32.23
CA VAL A 262 -23.96 18.64 -31.24
C VAL A 262 -23.28 17.46 -30.57
N ARG A 263 -22.01 17.60 -30.17
CA ARG A 263 -21.17 16.50 -29.66
C ARG A 263 -20.23 16.96 -28.56
N GLY A 264 -19.71 16.00 -27.80
CA GLY A 264 -18.70 16.26 -26.78
C GLY A 264 -19.17 17.33 -25.80
N ALA A 265 -18.29 18.28 -25.45
CA ALA A 265 -18.67 19.36 -24.54
C ALA A 265 -19.83 20.23 -25.06
N ASP A 266 -19.97 20.37 -26.38
CA ASP A 266 -21.01 21.20 -27.00
C ASP A 266 -22.41 20.57 -26.89
N SER A 267 -22.51 19.30 -26.51
CA SER A 267 -23.81 18.65 -26.25
C SER A 267 -24.38 18.96 -24.87
N ALA A 268 -23.71 19.78 -24.05
CA ALA A 268 -24.11 20.03 -22.66
C ALA A 268 -25.55 20.58 -22.54
N ASP A 269 -25.94 21.53 -23.39
CA ASP A 269 -27.28 22.12 -23.35
C ASP A 269 -28.35 21.12 -23.79
N LEU A 270 -28.09 20.35 -24.86
CA LEU A 270 -28.99 19.29 -25.31
C LEU A 270 -29.19 18.20 -24.24
N VAL A 271 -28.12 17.84 -23.51
CA VAL A 271 -28.17 16.90 -22.39
C VAL A 271 -29.05 17.43 -21.25
N VAL A 272 -29.00 18.74 -21.00
CA VAL A 272 -29.85 19.40 -19.99
C VAL A 272 -31.31 19.39 -20.41
N ASP A 273 -31.59 19.68 -21.67
CA ASP A 273 -32.94 19.65 -22.22
C ASP A 273 -33.52 18.25 -22.16
N ILE A 274 -32.75 17.23 -22.58
CA ILE A 274 -33.14 15.82 -22.48
C ILE A 274 -33.39 15.42 -21.02
N HIS A 275 -32.55 15.85 -20.08
CA HIS A 275 -32.77 15.59 -18.64
C HIS A 275 -34.07 16.22 -18.13
N GLY A 276 -34.33 17.49 -18.48
CA GLY A 276 -35.56 18.18 -18.09
C GLY A 276 -36.81 17.50 -18.66
N HIS A 277 -36.75 17.06 -19.92
CA HIS A 277 -37.82 16.31 -20.56
C HIS A 277 -38.02 14.92 -19.93
N LEU A 278 -36.95 14.16 -19.70
CA LEU A 278 -37.02 12.85 -19.05
C LEU A 278 -37.62 12.94 -17.65
N ALA A 279 -37.32 13.99 -16.89
CA ALA A 279 -37.86 14.19 -15.54
C ALA A 279 -39.41 14.30 -15.49
N LEU A 280 -40.06 14.65 -16.61
CA LEU A 280 -41.53 14.71 -16.71
C LEU A 280 -42.18 13.32 -16.74
N TYR A 281 -41.49 12.33 -17.31
CA TYR A 281 -42.01 10.98 -17.51
C TYR A 281 -41.36 9.94 -16.59
N ARG A 282 -40.14 10.24 -16.11
CA ARG A 282 -39.29 9.36 -15.31
C ARG A 282 -38.64 10.16 -14.17
N PRO A 283 -39.43 10.65 -13.21
CA PRO A 283 -38.89 11.39 -12.09
C PRO A 283 -37.99 10.49 -11.25
N SER A 284 -36.75 10.93 -11.04
CA SER A 284 -35.80 10.28 -10.13
C SER A 284 -35.17 11.34 -9.22
N PRO A 285 -35.32 11.22 -7.88
CA PRO A 285 -34.86 12.24 -6.93
C PRO A 285 -33.33 12.40 -6.90
N GLU A 286 -32.59 11.40 -7.38
CA GLU A 286 -31.12 11.42 -7.45
C GLU A 286 -30.59 11.71 -8.87
N SER A 287 -31.47 12.11 -9.80
CA SER A 287 -31.09 12.41 -11.18
C SER A 287 -30.25 13.70 -11.27
N ILE A 288 -29.07 13.61 -11.87
CA ILE A 288 -28.14 14.73 -12.02
C ILE A 288 -27.57 14.81 -13.43
N VAL A 289 -27.17 16.02 -13.84
CA VAL A 289 -26.44 16.25 -15.09
C VAL A 289 -25.01 16.64 -14.78
N VAL A 290 -24.06 15.86 -15.28
CA VAL A 290 -22.62 16.15 -15.21
C VAL A 290 -22.23 16.95 -16.45
N ARG A 291 -22.37 18.28 -16.39
CA ARG A 291 -22.20 19.18 -17.55
C ARG A 291 -20.75 19.40 -17.97
N ASN A 292 -19.82 19.48 -17.02
CA ASN A 292 -18.44 19.93 -17.27
C ASN A 292 -17.46 18.80 -17.62
N ALA A 293 -17.97 17.59 -17.89
CA ALA A 293 -17.14 16.49 -18.36
C ALA A 293 -16.85 16.61 -19.86
N ARG A 294 -15.80 15.93 -20.35
CA ARG A 294 -15.50 15.87 -21.79
C ARG A 294 -16.71 15.42 -22.62
N ILE A 295 -17.43 14.43 -22.11
CA ILE A 295 -18.72 13.98 -22.61
C ILE A 295 -19.71 14.25 -21.47
N PRO A 296 -20.60 15.24 -21.60
CA PRO A 296 -21.65 15.48 -20.61
C PRO A 296 -22.57 14.27 -20.51
N VAL A 297 -22.94 13.90 -19.28
CA VAL A 297 -23.78 12.73 -19.00
C VAL A 297 -24.93 13.05 -18.06
N ILE A 298 -26.08 12.43 -18.30
CA ILE A 298 -27.19 12.35 -17.35
C ILE A 298 -26.99 11.09 -16.52
N LYS A 299 -26.96 11.23 -15.21
CA LYS A 299 -26.99 10.10 -14.28
C LYS A 299 -28.37 10.04 -13.65
N THR A 300 -29.09 8.95 -13.86
CA THR A 300 -30.44 8.75 -13.32
C THR A 300 -30.62 7.29 -12.92
N GLN A 301 -31.83 6.88 -12.54
CA GLN A 301 -32.13 5.51 -12.14
C GLN A 301 -33.41 5.01 -12.81
N ASP A 302 -33.48 3.70 -13.09
CA ASP A 302 -34.73 3.06 -13.49
C ASP A 302 -35.71 3.01 -12.32
N PRO A 303 -36.95 3.51 -12.45
CA PRO A 303 -37.91 3.54 -11.35
C PRO A 303 -38.39 2.15 -10.89
N THR A 304 -38.22 1.11 -11.71
CA THR A 304 -38.67 -0.25 -11.38
C THR A 304 -37.56 -1.08 -10.73
N THR A 305 -36.36 -1.03 -11.30
CA THR A 305 -35.24 -1.88 -10.88
C THR A 305 -34.21 -1.16 -10.01
N HIS A 306 -34.31 0.17 -9.90
CA HIS A 306 -33.34 1.05 -9.24
C HIS A 306 -31.91 0.95 -9.82
N LEU A 307 -31.74 0.35 -11.00
CA LEU A 307 -30.46 0.34 -11.70
C LEU A 307 -30.08 1.76 -12.12
N GLY A 308 -28.82 2.13 -11.89
CA GLY A 308 -28.26 3.38 -12.38
C GLY A 308 -28.28 3.42 -13.92
N ILE A 309 -28.50 4.59 -14.49
CA ILE A 309 -28.51 4.85 -15.93
C ILE A 309 -27.57 6.02 -16.21
N ASP A 310 -26.53 5.78 -16.99
CA ASP A 310 -25.59 6.80 -17.47
C ASP A 310 -25.89 7.06 -18.96
N LEU A 311 -26.42 8.25 -19.27
CA LEU A 311 -26.89 8.63 -20.60
C LEU A 311 -26.03 9.75 -21.20
N CYS A 312 -25.45 9.49 -22.36
CA CYS A 312 -24.72 10.47 -23.17
C CYS A 312 -25.44 10.72 -24.50
N VAL A 313 -25.11 11.83 -25.18
CA VAL A 313 -25.78 12.25 -26.42
C VAL A 313 -24.78 12.31 -27.56
N ASN A 314 -25.16 11.80 -28.73
CA ASN A 314 -24.40 11.81 -29.99
C ASN A 314 -22.96 11.30 -29.89
N ASN A 315 -22.68 10.40 -28.94
CA ASN A 315 -21.36 9.82 -28.72
C ASN A 315 -21.15 8.57 -29.58
N THR A 316 -21.08 8.76 -30.90
CA THR A 316 -20.91 7.69 -31.90
C THR A 316 -19.67 6.85 -31.63
N ALA A 317 -18.55 7.46 -31.24
CA ALA A 317 -17.30 6.76 -30.93
C ALA A 317 -17.47 5.66 -29.87
N ALA A 318 -18.33 5.87 -28.87
CA ALA A 318 -18.63 4.85 -27.86
C ALA A 318 -19.35 3.63 -28.45
N LEU A 319 -20.19 3.81 -29.47
CA LEU A 319 -20.86 2.72 -30.18
C LEU A 319 -19.85 1.87 -30.96
N TRP A 320 -18.96 2.53 -31.71
CA TRP A 320 -17.88 1.88 -32.46
C TRP A 320 -16.93 1.09 -31.54
N ASN A 321 -16.50 1.70 -30.43
CA ASN A 321 -15.68 1.03 -29.42
C ASN A 321 -16.38 -0.22 -28.85
N SER A 322 -17.69 -0.12 -28.59
CA SER A 322 -18.46 -1.25 -28.05
C SER A 322 -18.58 -2.39 -29.06
N ALA A 323 -18.88 -2.07 -30.33
CA ALA A 323 -18.96 -3.06 -31.41
C ALA A 323 -17.62 -3.77 -31.65
N LEU A 324 -16.51 -3.02 -31.62
CA LEU A 324 -15.15 -3.56 -31.72
C LEU A 324 -14.85 -4.54 -30.57
N LEU A 325 -15.17 -4.19 -29.33
CA LEU A 325 -14.99 -5.09 -28.18
C LEU A 325 -15.86 -6.34 -28.27
N CYS A 326 -17.12 -6.22 -28.71
CA CYS A 326 -17.99 -7.36 -28.98
C CYS A 326 -17.38 -8.31 -30.02
N ALA A 327 -16.75 -7.78 -31.08
CA ALA A 327 -16.05 -8.59 -32.07
C ALA A 327 -14.84 -9.32 -31.46
N PHE A 328 -14.03 -8.66 -30.62
CA PHE A 328 -12.92 -9.33 -29.91
C PHE A 328 -13.41 -10.47 -28.99
N LEU A 329 -14.50 -10.24 -28.23
CA LEU A 329 -15.09 -11.25 -27.34
C LEU A 329 -15.57 -12.49 -28.10
N ARG A 330 -16.15 -12.30 -29.29
CA ARG A 330 -16.56 -13.40 -30.17
C ARG A 330 -15.36 -14.18 -30.73
N HIS A 331 -14.26 -13.51 -31.06
CA HIS A 331 -13.05 -14.14 -31.60
C HIS A 331 -12.24 -14.93 -30.55
N PHE A 332 -12.24 -14.47 -29.29
CA PHE A 332 -11.53 -15.15 -28.21
C PHE A 332 -12.44 -15.32 -27.00
N PRO A 333 -13.23 -16.42 -26.93
CA PRO A 333 -14.19 -16.64 -25.84
C PRO A 333 -13.62 -16.52 -24.40
N PRO A 334 -12.37 -16.93 -24.10
CA PRO A 334 -11.80 -16.72 -22.76
C PRO A 334 -11.59 -15.25 -22.37
N LEU A 335 -11.68 -14.30 -23.31
CA LEU A 335 -11.55 -12.86 -23.05
C LEU A 335 -12.56 -12.36 -22.02
N GLU A 336 -13.80 -12.88 -22.07
CA GLU A 336 -14.87 -12.45 -21.17
C GLU A 336 -14.48 -12.68 -19.70
N ALA A 337 -14.06 -13.91 -19.38
CA ALA A 337 -13.60 -14.29 -18.04
C ALA A 337 -12.38 -13.47 -17.61
N LEU A 338 -11.38 -13.29 -18.51
CA LEU A 338 -10.21 -12.47 -18.23
C LEU A 338 -10.57 -11.03 -17.86
N CYS A 339 -11.44 -10.40 -18.66
CA CYS A 339 -11.89 -9.04 -18.42
C CYS A 339 -12.66 -8.92 -17.11
N GLN A 340 -13.52 -9.89 -16.77
CA GLN A 340 -14.25 -9.91 -15.50
C GLN A 340 -13.29 -10.03 -14.30
N CYS A 341 -12.36 -10.99 -14.31
CA CYS A 341 -11.37 -11.16 -13.23
C CYS A 341 -10.55 -9.89 -13.02
N ILE A 342 -10.00 -9.33 -14.10
CA ILE A 342 -9.12 -8.15 -14.04
C ILE A 342 -9.90 -6.90 -13.63
N ARG A 343 -11.16 -6.74 -14.05
CA ARG A 343 -12.01 -5.64 -13.59
C ARG A 343 -12.36 -5.78 -12.11
N GLN A 344 -12.67 -6.99 -11.64
CA GLN A 344 -12.94 -7.24 -10.23
C GLN A 344 -11.72 -6.89 -9.37
N TRP A 345 -10.54 -7.36 -9.77
CA TRP A 345 -9.27 -7.00 -9.14
C TRP A 345 -9.04 -5.49 -9.16
N ALA A 346 -9.18 -4.84 -10.33
CA ALA A 346 -8.94 -3.41 -10.46
C ALA A 346 -9.90 -2.57 -9.61
N LYS A 347 -11.17 -2.97 -9.51
CA LYS A 347 -12.19 -2.32 -8.66
C LYS A 347 -11.84 -2.48 -7.19
N ALA A 348 -11.55 -3.71 -6.74
CA ALA A 348 -11.16 -3.98 -5.36
C ALA A 348 -9.91 -3.19 -4.95
N ARG A 349 -8.93 -3.08 -5.84
CA ARG A 349 -7.66 -2.36 -5.57
C ARG A 349 -7.74 -0.85 -5.82
N ALA A 350 -8.93 -0.31 -6.08
CA ALA A 350 -9.19 1.10 -6.37
C ALA A 350 -8.29 1.65 -7.50
N LEU A 351 -8.13 0.85 -8.57
CA LEU A 351 -7.37 1.17 -9.78
C LEU A 351 -8.27 1.68 -10.91
N VAL A 352 -9.58 1.73 -10.67
CA VAL A 352 -10.60 2.31 -11.54
C VAL A 352 -11.61 3.10 -10.72
N GLY A 353 -12.32 4.05 -11.34
CA GLY A 353 -13.45 4.77 -10.74
C GLY A 353 -13.10 5.94 -9.83
N SER A 354 -11.86 6.43 -9.86
CA SER A 354 -11.39 7.58 -9.06
C SER A 354 -10.73 8.66 -9.93
N SER A 355 -10.65 9.88 -9.41
CA SER A 355 -9.79 10.93 -10.01
C SER A 355 -8.35 10.42 -10.07
N HIS A 356 -7.78 10.39 -11.26
CA HIS A 356 -6.46 9.84 -11.58
C HIS A 356 -6.30 8.31 -11.63
N SER A 357 -7.36 7.56 -11.86
CA SER A 357 -7.27 6.12 -12.19
C SER A 357 -7.68 5.83 -13.63
N LEU A 358 -7.47 4.60 -14.09
CA LEU A 358 -7.92 4.18 -15.41
C LEU A 358 -9.45 4.01 -15.41
N SER A 359 -10.07 4.12 -16.58
CA SER A 359 -11.47 3.68 -16.72
C SER A 359 -11.54 2.15 -16.80
N SER A 360 -12.69 1.56 -16.45
CA SER A 360 -12.94 0.13 -16.66
C SER A 360 -12.71 -0.28 -18.13
N TYR A 361 -13.09 0.60 -19.06
CA TYR A 361 -12.83 0.43 -20.49
C TYR A 361 -11.33 0.38 -20.81
N SER A 362 -10.54 1.31 -20.27
CA SER A 362 -9.08 1.31 -20.43
C SER A 362 -8.45 0.01 -19.93
N MET A 363 -8.96 -0.54 -18.82
CA MET A 363 -8.47 -1.82 -18.30
C MET A 363 -8.75 -2.98 -19.26
N VAL A 364 -9.93 -3.01 -19.90
CA VAL A 364 -10.27 -3.98 -20.95
C VAL A 364 -9.31 -3.87 -22.15
N LEU A 365 -8.99 -2.65 -22.59
CA LEU A 365 -8.04 -2.45 -23.69
C LEU A 365 -6.62 -2.95 -23.34
N LEU A 366 -6.19 -2.85 -22.08
CA LEU A 366 -4.91 -3.43 -21.65
C LEU A 366 -4.91 -4.96 -21.76
N VAL A 367 -6.05 -5.63 -21.51
CA VAL A 367 -6.20 -7.08 -21.70
C VAL A 367 -6.13 -7.43 -23.18
N VAL A 368 -6.89 -6.74 -24.02
CA VAL A 368 -6.92 -6.98 -25.48
C VAL A 368 -5.54 -6.75 -26.09
N HIS A 369 -4.90 -5.63 -25.79
CA HIS A 369 -3.55 -5.33 -26.29
C HIS A 369 -2.54 -6.40 -25.88
N TRP A 370 -2.56 -6.85 -24.62
CA TRP A 370 -1.68 -7.92 -24.16
C TRP A 370 -1.93 -9.23 -24.93
N LEU A 371 -3.19 -9.63 -25.14
CA LEU A 371 -3.53 -10.82 -25.94
C LEU A 371 -3.06 -10.69 -27.39
N GLN A 372 -3.15 -9.49 -27.99
CA GLN A 372 -2.63 -9.24 -29.34
C GLN A 372 -1.11 -9.40 -29.40
N VAL A 373 -0.38 -8.85 -28.42
CA VAL A 373 1.09 -9.00 -28.32
C VAL A 373 1.49 -10.47 -28.14
N ARG A 374 0.68 -11.27 -27.42
CA ARG A 374 0.86 -12.71 -27.27
C ARG A 374 0.43 -13.54 -28.48
N GLY A 375 -0.22 -12.93 -29.46
CA GLY A 375 -0.67 -13.59 -30.67
C GLY A 375 -1.96 -14.39 -30.52
N PHE A 376 -2.78 -14.11 -29.50
CA PHE A 376 -4.13 -14.69 -29.36
C PHE A 376 -5.20 -13.91 -30.11
N LEU A 377 -4.94 -12.63 -30.41
CA LEU A 377 -5.85 -11.73 -31.12
C LEU A 377 -5.10 -10.99 -32.24
N PRO A 378 -5.77 -10.62 -33.34
CA PRO A 378 -5.19 -9.79 -34.38
C PRO A 378 -5.15 -8.31 -33.96
N PHE A 379 -4.24 -7.53 -34.55
CA PHE A 379 -4.29 -6.07 -34.49
C PHE A 379 -5.30 -5.57 -35.55
N VAL A 380 -6.28 -4.77 -35.14
CA VAL A 380 -7.43 -4.40 -35.97
C VAL A 380 -7.53 -2.87 -36.05
N ASP A 381 -7.47 -2.34 -37.28
CA ASP A 381 -7.64 -0.92 -37.56
C ASP A 381 -9.01 -0.68 -38.19
N VAL A 382 -9.95 -0.14 -37.42
CA VAL A 382 -11.32 0.14 -37.89
C VAL A 382 -11.42 1.60 -38.34
N ALA A 383 -11.79 1.82 -39.59
CA ALA A 383 -12.16 3.15 -40.07
C ALA A 383 -13.55 3.53 -39.52
N MET A 384 -13.59 4.50 -38.60
CA MET A 384 -14.84 5.03 -38.06
C MET A 384 -15.54 5.90 -39.11
N ASP A 385 -16.81 5.61 -39.38
CA ASP A 385 -17.74 6.58 -39.96
C ASP A 385 -18.35 7.42 -38.83
N ASP A 386 -18.06 8.73 -38.86
CA ASP A 386 -18.50 9.68 -37.84
C ASP A 386 -19.91 10.22 -38.10
N ALA A 387 -20.72 9.60 -38.98
CA ALA A 387 -22.11 9.99 -39.14
C ALA A 387 -22.96 9.70 -37.87
N ILE A 388 -23.83 10.62 -37.44
CA ILE A 388 -24.69 10.44 -36.24
C ILE A 388 -25.76 9.36 -36.49
N ASP A 389 -26.24 9.29 -37.72
CA ASP A 389 -27.26 8.37 -38.20
C ASP A 389 -26.71 6.99 -38.61
N VAL A 390 -25.41 6.74 -38.39
CA VAL A 390 -24.79 5.45 -38.72
C VAL A 390 -25.52 4.29 -38.01
N SER A 391 -26.03 3.33 -38.79
CA SER A 391 -26.78 2.19 -38.24
C SER A 391 -25.87 1.21 -37.49
N GLY A 392 -26.39 0.49 -36.49
CA GLY A 392 -25.63 -0.53 -35.77
C GLY A 392 -25.08 -1.62 -36.72
N ALA A 393 -25.88 -2.04 -37.70
CA ALA A 393 -25.47 -3.00 -38.71
C ALA A 393 -24.32 -2.50 -39.59
N ALA A 394 -24.27 -1.20 -39.91
CA ALA A 394 -23.16 -0.62 -40.66
C ALA A 394 -21.86 -0.62 -39.85
N ILE A 395 -21.93 -0.28 -38.55
CA ILE A 395 -20.80 -0.38 -37.62
C ILE A 395 -20.31 -1.84 -37.56
N ASP A 396 -21.20 -2.79 -37.30
CA ASP A 396 -20.87 -4.22 -37.18
C ASP A 396 -20.22 -4.75 -38.46
N ALA A 397 -20.74 -4.38 -39.63
CA ALA A 397 -20.17 -4.77 -40.92
C ALA A 397 -18.78 -4.15 -41.16
N ALA A 398 -18.55 -2.90 -40.74
CA ALA A 398 -17.24 -2.26 -40.85
C ALA A 398 -16.21 -2.91 -39.93
N VAL A 399 -16.61 -3.23 -38.69
CA VAL A 399 -15.76 -3.97 -37.75
C VAL A 399 -15.44 -5.37 -38.31
N ALA A 400 -16.44 -6.11 -38.80
CA ALA A 400 -16.22 -7.44 -39.38
C ALA A 400 -15.20 -7.42 -40.53
N ARG A 401 -15.35 -6.48 -41.47
CA ARG A 401 -14.37 -6.29 -42.57
C ARG A 401 -12.96 -6.02 -42.06
N ALA A 402 -12.81 -5.19 -41.03
CA ALA A 402 -11.51 -4.90 -40.45
C ALA A 402 -10.86 -6.14 -39.81
N PHE A 403 -11.63 -7.06 -39.24
CA PHE A 403 -11.12 -8.36 -38.75
C PHE A 403 -10.73 -9.28 -39.90
N ASP A 404 -11.51 -9.32 -40.99
CA ASP A 404 -11.21 -10.13 -42.17
C ASP A 404 -9.90 -9.67 -42.86
N GLU A 405 -9.64 -8.36 -42.87
CA GLU A 405 -8.41 -7.76 -43.40
C GLU A 405 -7.21 -7.93 -42.46
N ALA A 406 -7.45 -8.14 -41.16
CA ALA A 406 -6.39 -8.26 -40.17
C ALA A 406 -5.65 -9.60 -40.29
N SER A 407 -4.32 -9.53 -40.30
CA SER A 407 -3.50 -10.74 -40.36
C SER A 407 -3.51 -11.48 -39.02
N MET A 408 -4.09 -12.68 -39.00
CA MET A 408 -4.03 -13.56 -37.83
C MET A 408 -2.62 -14.12 -37.63
N PRO A 409 -2.15 -14.27 -36.37
CA PRO A 409 -0.93 -15.01 -36.08
C PRO A 409 -1.05 -16.45 -36.58
N SER A 410 -0.11 -16.88 -37.43
CA SER A 410 -0.11 -18.22 -38.01
C SER A 410 0.09 -19.25 -36.88
N THR A 411 -0.97 -20.00 -36.55
CA THR A 411 -1.04 -21.03 -35.50
C THR A 411 -0.79 -20.54 -34.06
N ALA A 412 -1.77 -19.86 -33.48
CA ALA A 412 -1.79 -19.69 -32.02
C ALA A 412 -2.01 -21.06 -31.34
N PRO A 413 -1.20 -21.45 -30.34
CA PRO A 413 -1.47 -22.64 -29.55
C PRO A 413 -2.82 -22.50 -28.84
N PRO A 414 -3.47 -23.62 -28.44
CA PRO A 414 -4.69 -23.54 -27.65
C PRO A 414 -4.44 -22.67 -26.40
N PRO A 415 -5.40 -21.82 -26.01
CA PRO A 415 -5.20 -20.91 -24.89
C PRO A 415 -4.92 -21.72 -23.61
N PRO A 416 -3.88 -21.35 -22.83
CA PRO A 416 -3.62 -22.00 -21.56
C PRO A 416 -4.75 -21.72 -20.56
N PRO A 417 -4.78 -22.43 -19.41
CA PRO A 417 -5.77 -22.19 -18.37
C PRO A 417 -5.82 -20.73 -17.91
N LEU A 418 -7.00 -20.29 -17.45
CA LEU A 418 -7.24 -18.90 -17.03
C LEU A 418 -6.20 -18.39 -16.02
N SER A 419 -5.81 -19.22 -15.06
CA SER A 419 -4.78 -18.90 -14.05
C SER A 419 -3.42 -18.55 -14.66
N VAL A 420 -3.03 -19.22 -15.75
CA VAL A 420 -1.77 -18.97 -16.47
C VAL A 420 -1.88 -17.68 -17.28
N LEU A 421 -3.02 -17.46 -17.94
CA LEU A 421 -3.29 -16.23 -18.70
C LEU A 421 -3.29 -15.00 -17.77
N LEU A 422 -3.97 -15.08 -16.62
CA LEU A 422 -4.00 -14.00 -15.64
C LEU A 422 -2.60 -13.67 -15.13
N LEU A 423 -1.82 -14.69 -14.73
CA LEU A 423 -0.46 -14.46 -14.26
C LEU A 423 0.41 -13.78 -15.33
N ASP A 424 0.34 -14.25 -16.57
CA ASP A 424 1.14 -13.66 -17.64
C ASP A 424 0.73 -12.22 -17.97
N PHE A 425 -0.56 -11.88 -17.88
CA PHE A 425 -1.05 -10.50 -17.98
C PHE A 425 -0.37 -9.60 -16.91
N PHE A 426 -0.33 -10.04 -15.66
CA PHE A 426 0.31 -9.29 -14.58
C PHE A 426 1.83 -9.16 -14.80
N ILE A 427 2.51 -10.23 -15.23
CA ILE A 427 3.96 -10.19 -15.54
C ILE A 427 4.26 -9.21 -16.68
N PHE A 428 3.42 -9.22 -17.73
CA PHE A 428 3.58 -8.37 -18.90
C PHE A 428 3.54 -6.88 -18.53
N TRP A 429 2.48 -6.45 -17.83
CA TRP A 429 2.33 -5.05 -17.42
C TRP A 429 3.25 -4.65 -16.27
N ALA A 430 3.67 -5.59 -15.42
CA ALA A 430 4.66 -5.31 -14.38
C ALA A 430 6.05 -5.01 -14.96
N SER A 431 6.49 -5.81 -15.94
CA SER A 431 7.91 -5.94 -16.27
C SER A 431 8.31 -5.94 -17.74
N GLU A 432 7.38 -6.11 -18.68
CA GLU A 432 7.71 -6.30 -20.10
C GLU A 432 7.34 -5.13 -20.96
N PHE A 433 6.16 -4.55 -20.73
CA PHE A 433 5.70 -3.44 -21.53
C PHE A 433 6.69 -2.27 -21.43
N PRO A 434 7.31 -1.83 -22.54
CA PRO A 434 8.32 -0.78 -22.55
C PRO A 434 7.64 0.60 -22.45
N TYR A 435 7.14 0.92 -21.25
CA TYR A 435 6.43 2.16 -20.95
C TYR A 435 7.15 3.42 -21.45
N ALA A 436 8.48 3.42 -21.43
CA ALA A 436 9.27 4.57 -21.85
C ALA A 436 9.05 4.94 -23.32
N THR A 437 8.92 3.95 -24.20
CA THR A 437 9.07 4.15 -25.66
C THR A 437 7.84 3.75 -26.46
N HIS A 438 7.00 2.83 -25.99
CA HIS A 438 5.90 2.30 -26.79
C HIS A 438 4.53 2.88 -26.40
N VAL A 439 3.63 2.86 -27.37
CA VAL A 439 2.19 3.10 -27.19
C VAL A 439 1.46 1.76 -27.27
N ALA A 440 0.60 1.49 -26.28
CA ALA A 440 -0.34 0.39 -26.36
C ALA A 440 -1.47 0.77 -27.32
N SER A 441 -1.50 0.11 -28.49
CA SER A 441 -2.51 0.31 -29.54
C SER A 441 -3.12 -1.02 -29.91
N LEU A 442 -4.44 -1.03 -30.14
CA LEU A 442 -5.14 -2.21 -30.67
C LEU A 442 -5.04 -2.30 -32.19
N ARG A 443 -4.62 -1.23 -32.86
CA ARG A 443 -4.55 -1.12 -34.32
C ARG A 443 -3.20 -1.55 -34.87
N ARG A 444 -2.13 -1.32 -34.10
CA ARG A 444 -0.74 -1.53 -34.55
C ARG A 444 0.11 -2.13 -33.45
N ARG A 445 0.95 -3.10 -33.84
CA ARG A 445 1.84 -3.84 -32.92
C ARG A 445 2.95 -2.99 -32.33
N GLU A 446 3.65 -2.23 -33.17
CA GLU A 446 4.86 -1.50 -32.79
C GLU A 446 4.66 0.00 -33.02
N MET A 447 3.87 0.64 -32.16
CA MET A 447 3.72 2.08 -32.17
C MET A 447 4.63 2.72 -31.12
N LEU A 448 5.44 3.68 -31.54
CA LEU A 448 6.39 4.39 -30.68
C LEU A 448 5.85 5.76 -30.30
N LYS A 449 6.28 6.25 -29.14
CA LYS A 449 6.02 7.60 -28.70
C LYS A 449 6.95 8.58 -29.40
N ASP A 450 6.45 9.79 -29.65
CA ASP A 450 7.26 10.89 -30.17
C ASP A 450 8.44 11.24 -29.24
N LYS A 451 8.23 11.12 -27.93
CA LYS A 451 9.24 11.38 -26.90
C LYS A 451 9.22 10.28 -25.85
N PRO A 452 10.40 9.81 -25.38
CA PRO A 452 10.47 8.85 -24.30
C PRO A 452 9.85 9.41 -23.02
N THR A 453 8.81 8.77 -22.51
CA THR A 453 8.19 9.12 -21.23
C THR A 453 7.84 7.84 -20.50
N ALA A 454 8.11 7.77 -19.20
CA ALA A 454 7.73 6.59 -18.43
C ALA A 454 6.20 6.42 -18.32
N GLN A 455 5.38 7.40 -18.75
CA GLN A 455 3.94 7.39 -18.54
C GLN A 455 3.24 6.32 -19.40
N LEU A 456 2.17 5.66 -18.93
CA LEU A 456 1.38 4.79 -19.82
C LEU A 456 0.79 5.63 -20.97
N TYR A 457 0.98 5.19 -22.21
CA TYR A 457 0.23 5.69 -23.36
C TYR A 457 -0.60 4.55 -23.90
N LEU A 458 -1.92 4.70 -23.80
CA LEU A 458 -2.91 3.76 -24.31
C LEU A 458 -3.79 4.50 -25.32
N GLU A 459 -3.64 4.17 -26.60
CA GLU A 459 -4.42 4.75 -27.70
C GLU A 459 -5.87 4.24 -27.63
N ASP A 460 -6.85 5.13 -27.78
CA ASP A 460 -8.22 4.71 -28.09
C ASP A 460 -8.31 4.26 -29.56
N PRO A 461 -8.82 3.05 -29.84
CA PRO A 461 -8.79 2.47 -31.19
C PRO A 461 -9.67 3.22 -32.20
N ILE A 462 -10.65 3.99 -31.74
CA ILE A 462 -11.56 4.76 -32.61
C ILE A 462 -11.16 6.23 -32.59
N GLU A 463 -11.00 6.81 -31.40
CA GLU A 463 -10.52 8.19 -31.24
C GLU A 463 -8.99 8.23 -31.17
N THR A 464 -8.29 7.91 -32.26
CA THR A 464 -6.83 7.67 -32.31
C THR A 464 -5.93 8.76 -31.70
N LYS A 465 -6.40 10.01 -31.58
CA LYS A 465 -5.67 11.11 -30.90
C LYS A 465 -5.79 11.09 -29.37
N ARG A 466 -6.67 10.24 -28.82
CA ARG A 466 -6.97 10.13 -27.39
C ARG A 466 -6.03 9.14 -26.73
N ASN A 467 -5.24 9.65 -25.77
CA ASN A 467 -4.47 8.81 -24.86
C ASN A 467 -5.26 8.55 -23.56
N LEU A 468 -5.76 7.33 -23.37
CA LEU A 468 -6.44 6.87 -22.16
C LEU A 468 -5.51 6.72 -20.95
N GLY A 469 -4.19 6.67 -21.15
CA GLY A 469 -3.20 6.71 -20.06
C GLY A 469 -3.03 8.10 -19.44
N SER A 470 -3.55 9.16 -20.07
CA SER A 470 -3.46 10.54 -19.58
C SER A 470 -4.16 10.78 -18.23
N TYR A 471 -5.13 9.93 -17.87
CA TYR A 471 -5.77 9.98 -16.56
C TYR A 471 -4.78 9.66 -15.43
N LEU A 472 -3.76 8.84 -15.70
CA LEU A 472 -2.78 8.46 -14.68
C LEU A 472 -1.76 9.58 -14.46
N ASN A 473 -1.65 10.05 -13.22
CA ASN A 473 -0.48 10.81 -12.80
C ASN A 473 0.68 9.85 -12.43
N ARG A 474 1.84 10.42 -12.06
CA ARG A 474 3.05 9.65 -11.71
C ARG A 474 2.81 8.63 -10.58
N ASP A 475 2.04 9.00 -9.57
CA ASP A 475 1.79 8.17 -8.39
C ASP A 475 0.76 7.09 -8.67
N SER A 476 -0.33 7.41 -9.38
CA SER A 476 -1.33 6.44 -9.81
C SER A 476 -0.75 5.40 -10.75
N GLN A 477 0.14 5.80 -11.67
CA GLN A 477 0.81 4.83 -12.53
C GLN A 477 1.78 3.94 -11.76
N ARG A 478 2.55 4.50 -10.83
CA ARG A 478 3.41 3.70 -9.97
C ARG A 478 2.57 2.71 -9.16
N THR A 479 1.42 3.15 -8.66
CA THR A 479 0.46 2.29 -7.96
C THR A 479 -0.03 1.16 -8.84
N LEU A 480 -0.46 1.46 -10.08
CA LEU A 480 -0.88 0.44 -11.06
C LEU A 480 0.21 -0.63 -11.25
N ARG A 481 1.46 -0.22 -11.50
CA ARG A 481 2.59 -1.16 -11.69
C ARG A 481 2.91 -1.97 -10.43
N ASN A 482 2.90 -1.32 -9.27
CA ASN A 482 3.13 -1.99 -7.99
C ASN A 482 2.04 -3.02 -7.69
N GLU A 483 0.77 -2.73 -8.01
CA GLU A 483 -0.33 -3.68 -7.84
C GLU A 483 -0.20 -4.89 -8.79
N MET A 484 0.28 -4.69 -10.03
CA MET A 484 0.61 -5.80 -10.93
C MET A 484 1.72 -6.69 -10.35
N LEU A 485 2.76 -6.08 -9.77
CA LEU A 485 3.84 -6.80 -9.10
C LEU A 485 3.40 -7.50 -7.81
N ARG A 486 2.51 -6.88 -7.03
CA ARG A 486 1.91 -7.47 -5.84
C ARG A 486 1.26 -8.82 -6.16
N VAL A 487 0.52 -8.91 -7.28
CA VAL A 487 -0.05 -10.20 -7.72
C VAL A 487 1.04 -11.24 -7.93
N CYS A 488 2.13 -10.88 -8.61
CA CYS A 488 3.25 -11.78 -8.85
C CYS A 488 3.89 -12.26 -7.53
N VAL A 489 4.06 -11.36 -6.54
CA VAL A 489 4.60 -11.72 -5.21
C VAL A 489 3.66 -12.67 -4.47
N LEU A 490 2.35 -12.39 -4.44
CA LEU A 490 1.37 -13.23 -3.75
C LEU A 490 1.26 -14.63 -4.39
N VAL A 491 1.26 -14.72 -5.71
CA VAL A 491 1.29 -16.01 -6.44
C VAL A 491 2.55 -16.80 -6.10
N ARG A 492 3.71 -16.13 -6.06
CA ARG A 492 4.99 -16.76 -5.68
C ARG A 492 4.95 -17.30 -4.25
N GLN A 493 4.45 -16.51 -3.30
CA GLN A 493 4.32 -16.89 -1.89
C GLN A 493 3.41 -18.11 -1.73
N SER A 494 2.28 -18.13 -2.44
CA SER A 494 1.35 -19.26 -2.44
C SER A 494 1.96 -20.53 -3.05
N ALA A 495 2.76 -20.41 -4.12
CA ALA A 495 3.30 -21.57 -4.84
C ALA A 495 4.51 -22.23 -4.18
N GLN A 496 5.36 -21.47 -3.48
CA GLN A 496 6.63 -21.98 -2.94
C GLN A 496 6.52 -22.53 -1.51
N HIS A 497 5.36 -22.39 -0.83
CA HIS A 497 5.20 -22.56 0.63
C HIS A 497 6.49 -22.19 1.42
N PRO A 498 7.15 -21.04 1.14
CA PRO A 498 8.43 -20.81 1.76
C PRO A 498 8.24 -20.50 3.26
N PRO A 499 9.18 -20.90 4.12
CA PRO A 499 9.09 -20.64 5.54
C PRO A 499 9.16 -19.12 5.77
N HIS A 500 8.08 -18.58 6.34
CA HIS A 500 8.01 -17.35 7.13
C HIS A 500 8.49 -16.02 6.52
N HIS A 501 7.57 -15.05 6.50
CA HIS A 501 7.77 -13.63 6.86
C HIS A 501 9.24 -13.19 7.00
N LEU A 502 9.92 -12.96 5.86
CA LEU A 502 11.19 -12.22 5.78
C LEU A 502 10.99 -10.71 5.82
N LEU A 503 9.77 -10.31 6.17
CA LEU A 503 9.37 -8.93 6.28
C LEU A 503 10.05 -8.34 7.50
N PRO A 504 10.41 -7.05 7.45
CA PRO A 504 11.13 -6.46 8.55
C PRO A 504 10.30 -6.54 9.82
N GLN A 505 10.95 -6.97 10.90
CA GLN A 505 10.40 -6.96 12.27
C GLN A 505 9.76 -5.59 12.61
N SER A 506 10.17 -4.53 11.91
CA SER A 506 9.65 -3.18 12.03
C SER A 506 8.23 -2.94 11.50
N LEU A 507 7.55 -3.90 10.86
CA LEU A 507 6.18 -3.67 10.35
C LEU A 507 5.16 -4.72 10.81
N ALA A 508 5.62 -5.92 11.18
CA ALA A 508 4.81 -6.96 11.81
C ALA A 508 4.33 -6.54 13.20
N PHE A 509 3.30 -7.19 13.77
CA PHE A 509 2.96 -7.00 15.19
C PHE A 509 4.19 -7.20 16.09
N GLY A 510 5.08 -8.11 15.69
CA GLY A 510 6.33 -8.47 16.35
C GLY A 510 6.31 -9.95 16.66
N ARG A 511 7.26 -10.74 16.13
CA ARG A 511 7.26 -12.20 16.29
C ARG A 511 8.08 -12.61 17.52
N PRO A 512 7.56 -13.46 18.43
CA PRO A 512 8.39 -14.10 19.46
C PRO A 512 9.39 -15.07 18.80
N PRO A 513 10.59 -15.21 19.37
CA PRO A 513 11.45 -16.32 19.03
C PRO A 513 10.71 -17.66 19.22
N GLY A 514 10.70 -18.53 18.20
CA GLY A 514 10.26 -19.93 18.34
C GLY A 514 8.79 -20.28 18.02
N MET A 515 7.94 -19.33 17.60
CA MET A 515 6.58 -19.66 17.14
C MET A 515 6.58 -20.49 15.83
N PRO A 516 5.70 -21.49 15.67
CA PRO A 516 5.63 -22.34 14.47
C PRO A 516 5.28 -21.55 13.18
N PRO A 517 5.47 -22.14 11.99
CA PRO A 517 5.07 -21.54 10.73
C PRO A 517 3.60 -21.23 10.65
N ILE A 518 3.33 -20.12 9.95
CA ILE A 518 1.98 -19.70 9.62
C ILE A 518 1.47 -20.70 8.59
N ASP A 519 0.62 -21.62 9.02
CA ASP A 519 -0.36 -22.17 8.12
C ASP A 519 -1.32 -21.02 7.84
N TYR A 520 -1.39 -20.54 6.59
CA TYR A 520 -2.41 -19.58 6.19
C TYR A 520 -3.76 -20.30 6.28
N VAL A 521 -4.41 -20.28 7.46
CA VAL A 521 -5.53 -21.19 7.72
C VAL A 521 -6.84 -20.75 7.05
N ASP A 522 -7.09 -19.48 6.71
CA ASP A 522 -8.46 -19.10 6.29
C ASP A 522 -8.62 -18.29 4.99
N ASP A 523 -7.57 -17.67 4.42
CA ASP A 523 -7.72 -16.81 3.24
C ASP A 523 -7.18 -17.47 1.96
N SER A 524 -8.06 -17.73 0.99
CA SER A 524 -7.66 -18.15 -0.37
C SER A 524 -6.75 -17.10 -1.03
N LEU A 525 -5.87 -17.50 -1.95
CA LEU A 525 -5.07 -16.54 -2.74
C LEU A 525 -5.97 -15.50 -3.44
N GLN A 526 -7.15 -15.91 -3.89
CA GLN A 526 -8.14 -15.01 -4.50
C GLN A 526 -8.64 -13.93 -3.52
N SER A 527 -8.96 -14.27 -2.27
CA SER A 527 -9.40 -13.27 -1.28
C SER A 527 -8.28 -12.26 -0.98
N CYS A 528 -7.03 -12.72 -0.91
CA CYS A 528 -5.88 -11.83 -0.78
C CYS A 528 -5.73 -10.88 -1.99
N LEU A 529 -5.87 -11.39 -3.21
CA LEU A 529 -5.77 -10.57 -4.43
C LEU A 529 -6.88 -9.52 -4.52
N LEU A 530 -8.09 -9.88 -4.07
CA LEU A 530 -9.28 -9.04 -4.06
C LEU A 530 -9.46 -8.19 -2.80
N ARG A 531 -8.52 -8.24 -1.85
CA ARG A 531 -8.59 -7.41 -0.64
C ARG A 531 -8.73 -5.94 -1.04
N PRO A 532 -9.70 -5.19 -0.50
CA PRO A 532 -9.89 -3.79 -0.86
C PRO A 532 -8.64 -2.95 -0.56
N ARG A 533 -8.34 -1.97 -1.42
CA ARG A 533 -7.29 -0.97 -1.18
C ARG A 533 -7.91 0.41 -1.01
N SER A 534 -7.44 1.16 -0.02
CA SER A 534 -7.81 2.57 0.08
C SER A 534 -7.25 3.37 -1.10
N PRO A 535 -8.09 4.14 -1.82
CA PRO A 535 -7.61 5.02 -2.90
C PRO A 535 -6.66 6.11 -2.37
N LYS A 536 -6.73 6.40 -1.07
CA LYS A 536 -5.84 7.35 -0.37
C LYS A 536 -4.52 6.73 0.09
N SER A 537 -4.35 5.40 0.00
CA SER A 537 -3.12 4.72 0.40
C SER A 537 -1.99 5.06 -0.58
N GLN A 538 -0.98 5.79 -0.12
CA GLN A 538 0.10 6.28 -0.98
C GLN A 538 1.46 5.65 -0.71
N TRP A 539 1.61 4.89 0.39
CA TRP A 539 2.94 4.53 0.90
C TRP A 539 3.34 3.12 0.50
N CYS A 540 2.51 2.16 0.89
CA CYS A 540 2.83 0.77 0.82
C CYS A 540 1.70 -0.02 0.17
N THR A 541 2.09 -0.86 -0.79
CA THR A 541 1.17 -1.66 -1.58
C THR A 541 0.73 -2.92 -0.82
N MET A 542 1.62 -3.45 0.03
CA MET A 542 1.43 -4.75 0.68
C MET A 542 1.45 -4.71 2.22
N THR A 543 1.65 -3.57 2.90
CA THR A 543 1.64 -3.55 4.39
C THR A 543 0.35 -4.13 4.96
N GLY A 544 -0.79 -3.74 4.38
CA GLY A 544 -2.08 -4.25 4.78
C GLY A 544 -2.20 -5.77 4.67
N ASP A 545 -1.60 -6.36 3.64
CA ASP A 545 -1.65 -7.81 3.44
C ASP A 545 -0.90 -8.58 4.51
N VAL A 546 0.25 -8.03 4.91
CA VAL A 546 1.09 -8.58 5.97
C VAL A 546 0.36 -8.52 7.29
N VAL A 547 -0.12 -7.33 7.65
CA VAL A 547 -0.80 -7.09 8.93
C VAL A 547 -2.08 -7.92 9.02
N HIS A 548 -2.85 -8.02 7.92
CA HIS A 548 -4.04 -8.87 7.86
C HIS A 548 -3.69 -10.35 8.05
N GLY A 549 -2.65 -10.85 7.38
CA GLY A 549 -2.19 -12.23 7.54
C GLY A 549 -1.73 -12.58 8.96
N GLU A 550 -1.23 -11.59 9.71
CA GLU A 550 -0.80 -11.78 11.10
C GLU A 550 -1.94 -11.64 12.13
N ARG A 551 -3.12 -11.16 11.73
CA ARG A 551 -4.26 -10.93 12.63
C ARG A 551 -4.72 -12.19 13.36
N ALA A 552 -4.63 -13.36 12.71
CA ALA A 552 -5.00 -14.64 13.30
C ALA A 552 -4.20 -15.01 14.57
N TYR A 553 -3.05 -14.35 14.78
CA TYR A 553 -2.20 -14.56 15.95
C TYR A 553 -2.51 -13.64 17.12
N VAL A 554 -3.43 -12.69 16.96
CA VAL A 554 -3.74 -11.75 18.02
C VAL A 554 -4.34 -12.49 19.22
N GLN A 555 -3.62 -12.45 20.34
CA GLN A 555 -4.03 -13.03 21.61
C GLN A 555 -4.57 -11.94 22.51
N ILE A 556 -5.74 -12.18 23.09
CA ILE A 556 -6.38 -11.24 24.02
C ILE A 556 -6.39 -11.89 25.40
N SER A 557 -5.92 -11.18 26.41
CA SER A 557 -5.96 -11.63 27.80
C SER A 557 -6.50 -10.55 28.72
N THR A 558 -7.58 -10.85 29.40
CA THR A 558 -8.11 -9.99 30.46
C THR A 558 -7.28 -10.20 31.73
N VAL A 559 -6.78 -9.10 32.29
CA VAL A 559 -5.98 -9.07 33.51
C VAL A 559 -6.84 -8.48 34.63
N ALA A 560 -7.19 -9.31 35.61
CA ALA A 560 -8.13 -8.95 36.68
C ALA A 560 -7.52 -9.17 38.09
N SER A 561 -6.23 -9.50 38.18
CA SER A 561 -5.50 -9.67 39.45
C SER A 561 -4.06 -9.18 39.38
N SER A 562 -3.46 -8.88 40.54
CA SER A 562 -2.05 -8.44 40.61
C SER A 562 -1.07 -9.50 40.11
N THR A 563 -1.36 -10.79 40.29
CA THR A 563 -0.50 -11.89 39.82
C THR A 563 -0.46 -11.95 38.29
N GLU A 564 -1.63 -11.87 37.64
CA GLU A 564 -1.74 -11.80 36.18
C GLU A 564 -1.06 -10.54 35.64
N ALA A 565 -1.23 -9.41 36.33
CA ALA A 565 -0.61 -8.15 35.95
C ALA A 565 0.91 -8.20 36.03
N GLN A 566 1.48 -8.86 37.05
CA GLN A 566 2.92 -9.05 37.14
C GLN A 566 3.47 -9.89 35.99
N ALA A 567 2.76 -10.95 35.60
CA ALA A 567 3.11 -11.76 34.44
C ALA A 567 3.03 -10.94 33.13
N ALA A 568 1.92 -10.23 32.90
CA ALA A 568 1.74 -9.38 31.73
C ALA A 568 2.82 -8.29 31.63
N LEU A 569 3.08 -7.57 32.73
CA LEU A 569 4.07 -6.50 32.76
C LEU A 569 5.51 -7.00 32.58
N SER A 570 5.81 -8.26 32.91
CA SER A 570 7.11 -8.86 32.64
C SER A 570 7.39 -8.98 31.14
N VAL A 571 6.35 -9.18 30.33
CA VAL A 571 6.41 -9.23 28.86
C VAL A 571 6.40 -7.82 28.28
N VAL A 572 5.51 -6.95 28.77
CA VAL A 572 5.38 -5.57 28.28
C VAL A 572 6.71 -4.81 28.42
N ARG A 573 7.44 -4.98 29.54
CA ARG A 573 8.73 -4.31 29.78
C ARG A 573 9.86 -4.73 28.83
N GLN A 574 9.70 -5.82 28.09
CA GLN A 574 10.68 -6.24 27.08
C GLN A 574 10.52 -5.48 25.75
N HIS A 575 9.47 -4.67 25.62
CA HIS A 575 9.12 -3.96 24.40
C HIS A 575 9.33 -2.45 24.59
N SER A 576 9.98 -1.81 23.62
CA SER A 576 10.21 -0.36 23.65
C SER A 576 9.05 0.46 23.09
N CYS A 577 8.01 -0.19 22.56
CA CYS A 577 6.86 0.45 21.95
C CYS A 577 5.59 -0.37 22.24
N VAL A 578 4.57 0.30 22.75
CA VAL A 578 3.30 -0.32 23.17
C VAL A 578 2.12 0.49 22.64
N GLY A 579 1.02 -0.18 22.25
CA GLY A 579 -0.25 0.48 21.95
C GLY A 579 -1.08 0.63 23.21
N VAL A 580 -1.70 1.79 23.45
CA VAL A 580 -2.52 2.04 24.65
C VAL A 580 -3.83 2.71 24.29
N ASP A 581 -4.90 2.31 24.96
CA ASP A 581 -6.21 2.95 24.90
C ASP A 581 -6.95 2.71 26.22
N CYS A 582 -7.78 3.66 26.65
CA CYS A 582 -8.58 3.53 27.87
C CYS A 582 -10.07 3.51 27.54
N GLU A 583 -10.77 2.54 28.13
CA GLU A 583 -12.21 2.38 27.93
C GLU A 583 -12.96 2.61 29.23
N GLY A 584 -14.11 3.29 29.16
CA GLY A 584 -14.83 3.69 30.37
C GLY A 584 -16.11 4.50 30.15
N VAL A 585 -16.63 5.05 31.23
CA VAL A 585 -17.85 5.87 31.25
C VAL A 585 -17.47 7.33 31.22
N ALA A 586 -17.97 8.08 30.23
CA ALA A 586 -17.71 9.51 30.07
C ALA A 586 -16.22 9.89 30.20
N LEU A 587 -15.34 9.10 29.55
CA LEU A 587 -13.88 9.13 29.70
C LEU A 587 -13.32 10.57 29.70
N SER A 588 -12.87 11.01 30.87
CA SER A 588 -12.36 12.35 31.17
C SER A 588 -11.94 12.42 32.65
N ARG A 589 -11.53 13.60 33.12
CA ARG A 589 -11.33 13.89 34.55
C ARG A 589 -12.56 13.68 35.45
N THR A 590 -13.78 13.74 34.91
CA THR A 590 -15.04 13.55 35.69
C THR A 590 -15.66 12.16 35.49
N GLY A 591 -15.22 11.44 34.46
CA GLY A 591 -15.68 10.09 34.17
C GLY A 591 -14.95 9.02 34.99
N ARG A 592 -15.00 7.78 34.48
CA ARG A 592 -14.34 6.63 35.11
C ARG A 592 -13.71 5.72 34.05
N ILE A 593 -12.42 5.40 34.22
CA ILE A 593 -11.76 4.34 33.45
C ILE A 593 -12.22 2.99 34.01
N CYS A 594 -12.62 2.10 33.11
CA CYS A 594 -13.05 0.74 33.44
C CYS A 594 -12.03 -0.31 32.99
N VAL A 595 -11.37 -0.08 31.86
CA VAL A 595 -10.36 -0.97 31.27
C VAL A 595 -9.22 -0.13 30.72
N ILE A 596 -7.98 -0.57 30.92
CA ILE A 596 -6.80 -0.04 30.22
C ILE A 596 -6.27 -1.14 29.31
N SER A 597 -6.31 -0.90 28.00
CA SER A 597 -5.85 -1.84 26.98
C SER A 597 -4.38 -1.56 26.65
N VAL A 598 -3.53 -2.59 26.64
CA VAL A 598 -2.11 -2.48 26.28
C VAL A 598 -1.76 -3.55 25.25
N ALA A 599 -1.35 -3.13 24.06
CA ALA A 599 -0.86 -4.01 23.00
C ALA A 599 0.67 -4.05 22.96
N VAL A 600 1.23 -5.26 22.98
CA VAL A 600 2.64 -5.55 22.73
C VAL A 600 2.77 -6.76 21.82
N GLY A 601 3.45 -6.61 20.69
CA GLY A 601 3.48 -7.71 19.74
C GLY A 601 2.08 -8.00 19.19
N PHE A 602 1.77 -9.29 19.15
CA PHE A 602 0.45 -9.88 18.86
C PHE A 602 -0.39 -10.07 20.14
N HIS A 603 0.08 -9.65 21.32
CA HIS A 603 -0.64 -9.82 22.57
C HIS A 603 -1.28 -8.50 23.01
N VAL A 604 -2.58 -8.54 23.26
CA VAL A 604 -3.32 -7.47 23.92
C VAL A 604 -3.69 -7.88 25.34
N TYR A 605 -3.27 -7.08 26.31
CA TYR A 605 -3.67 -7.20 27.71
C TYR A 605 -4.75 -6.17 28.02
N LEU A 606 -5.91 -6.64 28.50
CA LEU A 606 -7.02 -5.80 28.94
C LEU A 606 -7.01 -5.73 30.46
N PHE A 607 -6.42 -4.69 31.04
CA PHE A 607 -6.34 -4.49 32.48
C PHE A 607 -7.68 -3.98 33.01
N ASP A 608 -8.42 -4.85 33.71
CA ASP A 608 -9.74 -4.55 34.25
C ASP A 608 -9.63 -3.82 35.59
N VAL A 609 -9.45 -2.50 35.52
CA VAL A 609 -9.26 -1.64 36.69
C VAL A 609 -10.52 -1.49 37.54
N MET A 610 -11.69 -1.88 37.03
CA MET A 610 -12.90 -1.98 37.85
C MET A 610 -12.87 -3.19 38.78
N VAL A 611 -12.43 -4.35 38.28
CA VAL A 611 -12.34 -5.58 39.08
C VAL A 611 -11.17 -5.50 40.06
N ALA A 612 -10.04 -4.96 39.62
CA ALA A 612 -8.86 -4.78 40.46
C ALA A 612 -8.29 -3.35 40.34
N PRO A 613 -8.76 -2.40 41.17
CA PRO A 613 -8.27 -1.02 41.15
C PRO A 613 -6.75 -0.89 41.38
N ALA A 614 -6.14 -1.82 42.12
CA ALA A 614 -4.70 -1.84 42.36
C ALA A 614 -3.83 -1.99 41.09
N LEU A 615 -4.44 -2.41 39.96
CA LEU A 615 -3.75 -2.54 38.68
C LEU A 615 -3.21 -1.19 38.16
N THR A 616 -3.84 -0.06 38.51
CA THR A 616 -3.40 1.26 38.06
C THR A 616 -2.03 1.64 38.64
N GLU A 617 -1.79 1.35 39.92
CA GLU A 617 -0.49 1.52 40.57
C GLU A 617 0.60 0.64 39.94
N MET A 618 0.24 -0.56 39.48
CA MET A 618 1.17 -1.46 38.79
C MET A 618 1.52 -0.98 37.36
N LEU A 619 0.55 -0.37 36.67
CA LEU A 619 0.72 0.17 35.32
C LEU A 619 1.47 1.50 35.30
N LYS A 620 1.34 2.30 36.36
CA LYS A 620 1.90 3.66 36.47
C LYS A 620 3.38 3.74 36.07
N PRO A 621 4.30 2.90 36.59
CA PRO A 621 5.71 2.97 36.19
C PRO A 621 5.95 2.79 34.68
N MET A 622 5.15 1.98 33.99
CA MET A 622 5.27 1.75 32.54
C MET A 622 4.70 2.93 31.74
N LEU A 623 3.55 3.46 32.17
CA LEU A 623 2.89 4.59 31.51
C LEU A 623 3.68 5.90 31.64
N GLU A 624 4.41 6.09 32.75
CA GLU A 624 5.27 7.26 33.02
C GLU A 624 6.72 7.09 32.53
N ASP A 625 7.11 5.89 32.08
CA ASP A 625 8.47 5.63 31.61
C ASP A 625 8.81 6.46 30.34
N THR A 626 9.99 7.05 30.30
CA THR A 626 10.45 7.83 29.13
C THR A 626 11.14 6.96 28.08
N ALA A 627 11.60 5.75 28.43
CA ALA A 627 12.22 4.83 27.48
C ALA A 627 11.18 4.08 26.63
N THR A 628 10.04 3.71 27.21
CA THR A 628 8.95 3.04 26.49
C THR A 628 8.07 4.04 25.75
N LEU A 629 7.94 3.90 24.43
CA LEU A 629 7.02 4.70 23.61
C LEU A 629 5.58 4.19 23.76
N LYS A 630 4.65 5.05 24.17
CA LYS A 630 3.21 4.73 24.13
C LYS A 630 2.60 5.31 22.87
N VAL A 631 2.00 4.46 22.05
CA VAL A 631 1.26 4.89 20.87
C VAL A 631 -0.22 4.89 21.22
N LEU A 632 -0.87 6.03 21.02
CA LEU A 632 -2.30 6.24 21.25
C LEU A 632 -2.94 6.88 20.02
N HIS A 633 -4.26 6.78 19.90
CA HIS A 633 -5.02 7.57 18.96
C HIS A 633 -5.84 8.60 19.72
N ASP A 634 -5.57 9.89 19.50
CA ASP A 634 -6.29 10.98 20.18
C ASP A 634 -6.22 10.87 21.72
N CYS A 635 -5.00 10.91 22.27
CA CYS A 635 -4.71 10.57 23.67
C CYS A 635 -5.24 11.58 24.70
N ARG A 636 -6.01 12.57 24.27
CA ARG A 636 -6.46 13.71 25.08
C ARG A 636 -7.32 13.24 26.25
N LYS A 637 -8.36 12.47 25.99
CA LYS A 637 -9.29 11.98 27.03
C LYS A 637 -8.65 10.92 27.91
N ASP A 638 -7.84 10.03 27.35
CA ASP A 638 -7.08 9.03 28.09
C ASP A 638 -6.13 9.68 29.09
N SER A 639 -5.33 10.65 28.63
CA SER A 639 -4.37 11.34 29.48
C SER A 639 -5.05 12.15 30.59
N ASP A 640 -6.21 12.75 30.33
CA ASP A 640 -6.98 13.51 31.31
C ASP A 640 -7.52 12.58 32.40
N ALA A 641 -8.12 11.46 31.98
CA ALA A 641 -8.69 10.47 32.88
C ALA A 641 -7.62 9.78 33.75
N LEU A 642 -6.51 9.33 33.15
CA LEU A 642 -5.39 8.70 33.86
C LEU A 642 -4.78 9.62 34.93
N PHE A 643 -4.63 10.91 34.61
CA PHE A 643 -4.04 11.88 35.53
C PHE A 643 -4.96 12.21 36.70
N HIS A 644 -6.23 12.51 36.43
CA HIS A 644 -7.14 12.97 37.48
C HIS A 644 -7.68 11.83 38.36
N GLN A 645 -7.83 10.62 37.82
CA GLN A 645 -8.36 9.49 38.58
C GLN A 645 -7.26 8.74 39.35
N PHE A 646 -6.04 8.67 38.79
CA PHE A 646 -4.96 7.82 39.33
C PHE A 646 -3.60 8.53 39.46
N GLY A 647 -3.53 9.83 39.17
CA GLY A 647 -2.28 10.59 39.24
C GLY A 647 -1.22 10.11 38.24
N ILE A 648 -1.61 9.46 37.14
CA ILE A 648 -0.68 8.92 36.14
C ILE A 648 -0.37 9.98 35.07
N SER A 649 0.91 10.30 34.91
CA SER A 649 1.39 11.29 33.94
C SER A 649 2.02 10.62 32.71
N LEU A 650 1.24 10.37 31.68
CA LEU A 650 1.75 9.83 30.40
C LEU A 650 2.97 10.62 29.90
N ALA A 651 4.03 9.90 29.56
CA ALA A 651 5.30 10.41 29.03
C ALA A 651 5.68 9.66 27.74
N ASN A 652 6.51 10.24 26.87
CA ASN A 652 6.95 9.60 25.60
C ASN A 652 5.77 8.99 24.80
N VAL A 653 4.87 9.85 24.33
CA VAL A 653 3.66 9.46 23.60
C VAL A 653 3.78 9.84 22.13
N PHE A 654 3.40 8.92 21.24
CA PHE A 654 3.08 9.22 19.85
C PHE A 654 1.57 9.14 19.64
N ASP A 655 0.97 10.28 19.30
CA ASP A 655 -0.45 10.33 18.93
C ASP A 655 -0.61 10.16 17.42
N THR A 656 -1.29 9.11 16.98
CA THR A 656 -1.50 8.79 15.56
C THR A 656 -2.37 9.83 14.84
N GLN A 657 -3.27 10.52 15.55
CA GLN A 657 -4.06 11.62 15.01
C GLN A 657 -3.17 12.82 14.68
N VAL A 658 -2.27 13.17 15.61
CA VAL A 658 -1.25 14.21 15.41
C VAL A 658 -0.30 13.85 14.28
N GLY A 659 0.20 12.61 14.28
CA GLY A 659 1.09 12.11 13.24
C GLY A 659 0.46 12.21 11.85
N HIS A 660 -0.85 11.94 11.74
CA HIS A 660 -1.56 12.08 10.48
C HIS A 660 -1.60 13.54 10.03
N ALA A 661 -2.06 14.43 10.91
CA ALA A 661 -2.23 15.85 10.61
C ALA A 661 -0.91 16.48 10.13
N ILE A 662 0.19 16.21 10.84
CA ILE A 662 1.51 16.73 10.47
C ILE A 662 2.01 16.09 9.17
N GLY A 663 1.76 14.79 8.97
CA GLY A 663 2.07 14.11 7.72
C GLY A 663 1.38 14.75 6.50
N GLN A 664 0.13 15.19 6.65
CA GLN A 664 -0.59 15.92 5.59
C GLN A 664 0.00 17.32 5.35
N LEU A 665 0.31 18.07 6.41
CA LEU A 665 0.94 19.38 6.30
C LEU A 665 2.30 19.32 5.59
N GLN A 666 3.12 18.32 5.92
CA GLN A 666 4.40 18.06 5.24
C GLN A 666 4.21 17.87 3.73
N ARG A 667 3.16 17.15 3.31
CA ARG A 667 2.86 16.93 1.89
C ARG A 667 2.46 18.23 1.20
N ILE A 668 1.57 19.01 1.81
CA ILE A 668 1.10 20.30 1.26
C ILE A 668 2.29 21.27 1.06
N LYS A 669 3.24 21.33 2.01
CA LYS A 669 4.44 22.16 1.88
C LYS A 669 5.32 21.75 0.70
N LYS A 670 5.57 20.44 0.51
CA LYS A 670 6.33 19.93 -0.63
C LYS A 670 5.73 20.32 -1.99
N VAL A 671 4.40 20.43 -2.07
CA VAL A 671 3.69 20.88 -3.29
C VAL A 671 3.92 22.37 -3.56
N LYS A 672 3.98 23.21 -2.52
CA LYS A 672 4.19 24.67 -2.65
C LYS A 672 5.63 25.04 -3.00
N GLU A 673 6.62 24.26 -2.54
CA GLU A 673 8.06 24.54 -2.71
C GLU A 673 8.66 24.04 -4.04
N GLY A 674 7.84 23.82 -5.08
CA GLY A 674 8.34 23.51 -6.43
C GLY A 674 8.88 22.09 -6.63
N THR A 675 8.80 21.21 -5.62
CA THR A 675 8.96 19.77 -5.86
C THR A 675 7.69 19.30 -6.57
N LYS A 676 7.80 18.80 -7.82
CA LYS A 676 6.67 18.19 -8.55
C LYS A 676 6.21 16.88 -7.86
N CYS A 677 5.53 17.03 -6.73
CA CYS A 677 4.73 16.02 -6.06
C CYS A 677 3.26 16.47 -6.20
N MET A 678 2.37 15.48 -6.34
CA MET A 678 0.97 15.61 -6.75
C MET A 678 0.22 16.83 -6.16
N GLN A 679 -0.37 17.65 -7.03
CA GLN A 679 -1.55 18.43 -6.67
C GLN A 679 -2.66 17.41 -6.33
N VAL A 680 -3.03 17.33 -5.07
CA VAL A 680 -4.36 16.85 -4.69
C VAL A 680 -5.33 17.86 -5.29
N SER A 681 -6.31 17.42 -6.10
CA SER A 681 -7.29 18.33 -6.70
C SER A 681 -7.91 19.19 -5.61
N ALA A 682 -8.25 20.44 -5.91
CA ALA A 682 -8.91 21.32 -4.95
C ALA A 682 -10.23 20.74 -4.39
N GLU A 683 -10.81 19.74 -5.07
CA GLU A 683 -11.97 18.95 -4.63
C GLU A 683 -11.63 17.92 -3.54
N SER A 684 -10.36 17.52 -3.42
CA SER A 684 -9.85 16.55 -2.45
C SER A 684 -9.08 17.18 -1.27
N VAL A 685 -8.98 18.51 -1.25
CA VAL A 685 -9.03 19.26 0.01
C VAL A 685 -10.51 19.36 0.35
N VAL A 686 -10.98 18.45 1.22
CA VAL A 686 -12.36 18.51 1.73
C VAL A 686 -12.62 19.95 2.15
N SER A 687 -13.62 20.60 1.56
CA SER A 687 -14.13 21.86 2.09
C SER A 687 -14.70 21.53 3.47
N LEU A 688 -13.97 21.99 4.46
CA LEU A 688 -13.98 21.55 5.84
C LEU A 688 -15.21 22.14 6.55
N GLY A 689 -16.39 21.58 6.24
CA GLY A 689 -17.70 22.02 6.72
C GLY A 689 -18.06 21.62 8.15
N ASN A 690 -17.17 20.92 8.87
CA ASN A 690 -17.46 20.35 10.18
C ASN A 690 -16.22 20.55 11.07
N ALA A 691 -16.44 21.07 12.27
CA ALA A 691 -15.51 21.48 13.34
C ALA A 691 -14.18 20.72 13.61
N HIS A 692 -13.86 19.61 12.97
CA HIS A 692 -12.84 18.66 13.42
C HIS A 692 -11.82 18.31 12.34
N HIS A 693 -11.01 19.27 11.89
CA HIS A 693 -10.01 19.03 10.84
C HIS A 693 -8.82 18.19 11.31
N GLU A 694 -8.82 17.81 12.58
CA GLU A 694 -7.80 16.97 13.21
C GLU A 694 -8.34 15.58 13.55
N CYS A 695 -9.66 15.38 13.68
CA CYS A 695 -10.23 14.11 14.15
C CYS A 695 -10.61 13.22 12.98
N LEU A 696 -9.63 12.55 12.37
CA LEU A 696 -9.93 11.29 11.66
C LEU A 696 -10.20 10.22 12.70
N ALA A 697 -11.25 9.42 12.49
CA ALA A 697 -11.49 8.27 13.35
C ALA A 697 -10.35 7.25 13.18
N PHE A 698 -10.08 6.47 14.22
CA PHE A 698 -9.07 5.43 14.17
C PHE A 698 -9.27 4.45 13.00
N GLY A 699 -10.52 4.04 12.74
CA GLY A 699 -10.87 3.18 11.60
C GLY A 699 -10.52 3.81 10.24
N ASP A 700 -10.66 5.14 10.09
CA ASP A 700 -10.25 5.83 8.87
C ASP A 700 -8.73 5.81 8.68
N LEU A 701 -7.94 5.87 9.77
CA LEU A 701 -6.49 5.72 9.70
C LEU A 701 -6.09 4.31 9.29
N LEU A 702 -6.72 3.27 9.85
CA LEU A 702 -6.51 1.88 9.44
C LEU A 702 -6.79 1.69 7.96
N TRP A 703 -7.92 2.22 7.48
CA TRP A 703 -8.25 2.19 6.06
C TRP A 703 -7.19 2.91 5.21
N GLN A 704 -6.82 4.15 5.58
CA GLN A 704 -5.91 4.96 4.75
C GLN A 704 -4.47 4.44 4.70
N TYR A 705 -3.93 3.95 5.82
CA TYR A 705 -2.53 3.52 5.90
C TYR A 705 -2.35 2.03 5.65
N LEU A 706 -3.30 1.20 6.10
CA LEU A 706 -3.19 -0.25 6.05
C LEU A 706 -4.24 -0.91 5.14
N SER A 707 -5.25 -0.17 4.65
CA SER A 707 -6.38 -0.76 3.90
C SER A 707 -7.08 -1.90 4.66
N ILE A 708 -7.12 -1.78 5.98
CA ILE A 708 -7.82 -2.71 6.88
C ILE A 708 -9.18 -2.10 7.24
N HIS A 709 -10.20 -2.94 7.24
CA HIS A 709 -11.54 -2.62 7.71
C HIS A 709 -11.94 -3.61 8.80
N GLU A 710 -12.65 -3.13 9.83
CA GLU A 710 -13.09 -3.91 10.98
C GLU A 710 -14.61 -3.80 11.07
N ASP A 711 -15.31 -4.53 10.20
CA ASP A 711 -16.77 -4.40 10.00
C ASP A 711 -17.56 -4.61 11.29
N ASP A 712 -17.19 -5.62 12.08
CA ASP A 712 -17.88 -5.98 13.33
C ASP A 712 -17.85 -4.85 14.38
N LYS A 713 -16.85 -3.96 14.30
CA LYS A 713 -16.66 -2.90 15.29
C LYS A 713 -17.77 -1.85 15.24
N ALA A 714 -18.27 -1.55 14.04
CA ALA A 714 -19.32 -0.55 13.87
C ALA A 714 -20.62 -0.98 14.55
N ASP A 715 -20.95 -2.26 14.50
CA ASP A 715 -22.18 -2.78 15.08
C ASP A 715 -22.08 -2.91 16.60
N VAL A 716 -20.93 -3.35 17.12
CA VAL A 716 -20.65 -3.29 18.57
C VAL A 716 -20.79 -1.86 19.08
N LYS A 717 -20.20 -0.87 18.40
CA LYS A 717 -20.28 0.55 18.80
C LYS A 717 -21.72 1.08 18.84
N LYS A 718 -22.58 0.69 17.88
CA LYS A 718 -24.00 1.10 17.87
C LYS A 718 -24.78 0.52 19.05
N SER A 719 -24.39 -0.66 19.53
CA SER A 719 -25.04 -1.33 20.67
C SER A 719 -24.60 -0.82 22.04
N MET A 720 -23.51 -0.03 22.10
CA MET A 720 -22.97 0.50 23.35
C MET A 720 -23.87 1.59 23.95
N THR A 721 -24.18 1.44 25.23
CA THR A 721 -24.72 2.47 26.13
C THR A 721 -23.62 3.07 27.02
N GLU A 722 -23.91 4.15 27.75
CA GLU A 722 -22.96 4.77 28.69
C GLU A 722 -22.46 3.81 29.76
N ALA A 723 -23.25 2.80 30.15
CA ALA A 723 -22.89 1.82 31.16
C ALA A 723 -22.19 0.56 30.60
N THR A 724 -21.96 0.46 29.30
CA THR A 724 -21.48 -0.80 28.66
C THR A 724 -20.19 -1.31 29.29
N TRP A 725 -19.23 -0.41 29.52
CA TRP A 725 -17.93 -0.74 30.09
C TRP A 725 -17.98 -1.05 31.59
N THR A 726 -19.14 -0.96 32.25
CA THR A 726 -19.29 -1.31 33.67
C THR A 726 -19.78 -2.74 33.89
N VAL A 727 -20.33 -3.39 32.86
CA VAL A 727 -20.86 -4.76 32.96
C VAL A 727 -19.73 -5.78 33.05
N ARG A 728 -19.85 -6.77 33.94
CA ARG A 728 -18.86 -7.84 34.14
C ARG A 728 -19.49 -9.23 34.16
N PRO A 729 -18.79 -10.27 33.64
CA PRO A 729 -17.50 -10.19 32.94
C PRO A 729 -17.63 -9.46 31.59
N LEU A 730 -16.52 -8.93 31.06
CA LEU A 730 -16.52 -8.29 29.73
C LEU A 730 -16.92 -9.33 28.67
N SER A 731 -17.86 -8.98 27.79
CA SER A 731 -18.23 -9.85 26.68
C SER A 731 -17.08 -10.02 25.70
N THR A 732 -17.04 -11.14 24.95
CA THR A 732 -16.03 -11.39 23.92
C THR A 732 -16.00 -10.29 22.85
N GLN A 733 -17.16 -9.74 22.51
CA GLN A 733 -17.29 -8.61 21.59
C GLN A 733 -16.62 -7.34 22.11
N LEU A 734 -16.78 -7.02 23.41
CA LEU A 734 -16.13 -5.86 24.02
C LEU A 734 -14.62 -6.07 24.19
N GLN A 735 -14.19 -7.29 24.52
CA GLN A 735 -12.77 -7.64 24.57
C GLN A 735 -12.11 -7.46 23.19
N HIS A 736 -12.75 -7.96 22.13
CA HIS A 736 -12.27 -7.79 20.76
C HIS A 736 -12.29 -6.32 20.31
N TYR A 737 -13.34 -5.56 20.65
CA TYR A 737 -13.43 -4.12 20.38
C TYR A 737 -12.24 -3.37 20.97
N ALA A 738 -11.99 -3.54 22.29
CA ALA A 738 -10.89 -2.90 23.00
C ALA A 738 -9.52 -3.32 22.44
N ALA A 739 -9.39 -4.58 22.03
CA ALA A 739 -8.14 -5.09 21.47
C ALA A 739 -7.82 -4.50 20.08
N VAL A 740 -8.82 -4.40 19.21
CA VAL A 740 -8.67 -3.79 17.88
C VAL A 740 -8.21 -2.34 17.98
N ASP A 741 -8.65 -1.59 19.00
CA ASP A 741 -8.26 -0.19 19.19
C ASP A 741 -6.78 0.01 19.56
N VAL A 742 -6.11 -1.02 20.07
CA VAL A 742 -4.69 -0.92 20.45
C VAL A 742 -3.74 -1.73 19.58
N VAL A 743 -4.19 -2.87 19.03
CA VAL A 743 -3.27 -3.85 18.41
C VAL A 743 -2.54 -3.27 17.19
N TYR A 744 -3.23 -2.44 16.41
CA TYR A 744 -2.66 -1.83 15.20
C TYR A 744 -1.84 -0.56 15.48
N LEU A 745 -1.88 0.02 16.69
CA LEU A 745 -1.23 1.29 17.00
C LEU A 745 0.30 1.23 16.79
N PRO A 746 1.05 0.23 17.32
CA PRO A 746 2.50 0.14 17.09
C PRO A 746 2.85 0.02 15.61
N VAL A 747 2.05 -0.72 14.83
CA VAL A 747 2.24 -0.88 13.39
C VAL A 747 2.03 0.46 12.67
N LEU A 748 0.92 1.15 12.96
CA LEU A 748 0.62 2.47 12.41
C LEU A 748 1.73 3.46 12.73
N TYR A 749 2.23 3.50 13.97
CA TYR A 749 3.35 4.34 14.35
C TYR A 749 4.56 4.10 13.45
N ARG A 750 4.97 2.84 13.24
CA ARG A 750 6.15 2.53 12.42
C ARG A 750 5.96 2.94 10.95
N VAL A 751 4.78 2.71 10.39
CA VAL A 751 4.43 3.16 9.02
C VAL A 751 4.45 4.69 8.92
N MET A 752 3.84 5.38 9.88
CA MET A 752 3.75 6.83 9.88
C MET A 752 5.12 7.46 10.10
N ALA A 753 5.88 7.00 11.11
CA ALA A 753 7.21 7.49 11.41
C ALA A 753 8.16 7.36 10.22
N ALA A 754 8.12 6.23 9.49
CA ALA A 754 8.92 6.04 8.29
C ALA A 754 8.58 7.03 7.15
N SER A 755 7.36 7.58 7.14
CA SER A 755 6.92 8.57 6.14
C SER A 755 7.18 10.04 6.54
N LEU A 756 7.44 10.28 7.82
CA LEU A 756 7.66 11.61 8.39
C LEU A 756 9.15 11.97 8.36
N SER A 757 9.47 13.20 8.00
CA SER A 757 10.84 13.72 8.18
C SER A 757 11.18 13.85 9.66
N VAL A 758 12.48 13.95 9.97
CA VAL A 758 12.94 14.19 11.35
C VAL A 758 12.29 15.44 11.94
N ASP A 759 12.12 16.51 11.16
CA ASP A 759 11.45 17.73 11.59
C ASP A 759 9.96 17.53 11.87
N ALA A 760 9.28 16.75 11.02
CA ALA A 760 7.89 16.43 11.20
C ALA A 760 7.67 15.55 12.44
N GLN A 761 8.54 14.57 12.68
CA GLN A 761 8.51 13.77 13.91
C GLN A 761 8.71 14.64 15.17
N ARG A 762 9.65 15.59 15.14
CA ARG A 762 9.84 16.57 16.24
C ARG A 762 8.59 17.43 16.46
N GLN A 763 7.92 17.86 15.39
CA GLN A 763 6.66 18.59 15.48
C GLN A 763 5.54 17.72 16.06
N CYS A 764 5.49 16.43 15.73
CA CYS A 764 4.53 15.50 16.33
C CYS A 764 4.72 15.44 17.84
N GLN A 765 5.96 15.23 18.28
CA GLN A 765 6.26 15.16 19.71
C GLN A 765 5.89 16.46 20.43
N ALA A 766 6.33 17.61 19.92
CA ALA A 766 6.04 18.91 20.53
C ALA A 766 4.54 19.20 20.63
N ARG A 767 3.76 18.75 19.65
CA ARG A 767 2.30 18.92 19.63
C ARG A 767 1.61 17.98 20.60
N THR A 768 2.01 16.70 20.63
CA THR A 768 1.51 15.73 21.60
C THR A 768 1.82 16.16 23.03
N ASP A 769 3.05 16.61 23.32
CA ASP A 769 3.46 17.10 24.63
C ASP A 769 2.61 18.29 25.10
N ARG A 770 2.24 19.18 24.16
CA ARG A 770 1.33 20.30 24.46
C ARG A 770 -0.04 19.81 24.91
N TYR A 771 -0.64 18.85 24.21
CA TYR A 771 -1.93 18.28 24.61
C TYR A 771 -1.86 17.56 25.95
N LEU A 772 -0.80 16.78 26.14
CA LEU A 772 -0.51 16.11 27.39
C LEU A 772 -0.40 17.09 28.56
N SER A 773 0.23 18.26 28.37
CA SER A 773 0.34 19.28 29.43
C SER A 773 -0.99 19.89 29.86
N CYS A 774 -2.03 19.84 29.02
CA CYS A 774 -3.35 20.42 29.35
C CYS A 774 -4.06 19.69 30.50
N ARG A 775 -3.70 18.43 30.78
CA ARG A 775 -4.26 17.68 31.92
C ARG A 775 -3.97 18.35 33.26
N THR A 776 -2.90 19.13 33.38
CA THR A 776 -2.53 19.78 34.65
C THR A 776 -3.33 21.06 34.91
N TRP A 777 -4.19 21.47 33.98
CA TRP A 777 -5.01 22.67 34.15
C TRP A 777 -6.14 22.38 35.12
N THR A 778 -6.10 23.02 36.27
CA THR A 778 -7.13 22.97 37.30
C THR A 778 -8.06 24.16 37.18
N TYR A 779 -9.35 23.90 37.34
CA TYR A 779 -10.39 24.92 37.33
C TYR A 779 -11.34 24.64 38.49
N ALA A 780 -11.92 25.69 39.08
CA ALA A 780 -13.02 25.52 40.01
C ALA A 780 -14.23 25.01 39.20
N ILE A 781 -14.72 23.83 39.57
CA ILE A 781 -15.87 23.18 38.95
C ILE A 781 -17.03 23.26 39.93
N THR A 782 -18.26 23.48 39.46
CA THR A 782 -19.46 23.44 40.30
C THR A 782 -19.71 22.00 40.80
N ASP A 783 -20.56 21.85 41.82
CA ASP A 783 -20.97 20.53 42.35
C ASP A 783 -21.62 19.63 41.28
N GLU A 784 -22.11 20.24 40.20
CA GLU A 784 -22.70 19.57 39.02
C GLU A 784 -21.66 19.20 37.94
N GLY A 785 -20.36 19.44 38.18
CA GLY A 785 -19.29 19.06 37.24
C GLY A 785 -19.08 20.01 36.06
N HIS A 786 -19.63 21.24 36.12
CA HIS A 786 -19.48 22.26 35.08
C HIS A 786 -18.56 23.41 35.49
N LEU A 787 -17.88 24.02 34.51
CA LEU A 787 -17.11 25.25 34.73
C LEU A 787 -18.06 26.45 34.88
N PRO A 788 -17.99 27.28 35.93
CA PRO A 788 -18.92 28.38 36.14
C PRO A 788 -18.93 29.38 34.97
N LEU A 789 -20.12 29.80 34.54
CA LEU A 789 -20.27 30.83 33.49
C LEU A 789 -19.60 32.15 33.91
N GLY A 790 -19.04 32.86 32.93
CA GLY A 790 -18.35 34.14 33.12
C GLY A 790 -16.88 34.01 33.53
N HIS A 791 -16.40 32.81 33.90
CA HIS A 791 -14.99 32.60 34.20
C HIS A 791 -14.13 32.61 32.94
N VAL A 792 -12.95 33.21 33.07
CA VAL A 792 -11.89 33.15 32.07
C VAL A 792 -10.95 32.00 32.41
N VAL A 793 -10.83 31.07 31.48
CA VAL A 793 -10.07 29.83 31.62
C VAL A 793 -9.01 29.76 30.53
N ARG A 794 -7.86 29.18 30.85
CA ARG A 794 -6.81 28.92 29.86
C ARG A 794 -7.32 27.85 28.89
N GLY A 795 -7.12 28.08 27.60
CA GLY A 795 -7.43 27.16 26.52
C GLY A 795 -6.34 27.17 25.45
N TYR A 796 -6.50 26.36 24.41
CA TYR A 796 -5.67 26.46 23.20
C TYR A 796 -6.53 26.32 21.95
N ILE A 797 -6.10 26.98 20.87
CA ILE A 797 -6.78 26.90 19.58
C ILE A 797 -6.63 25.48 19.03
N ASN A 798 -7.74 24.75 18.99
CA ASN A 798 -7.81 23.39 18.48
C ASN A 798 -7.98 23.39 16.95
N ASN A 799 -8.71 24.37 16.39
CA ASN A 799 -8.94 24.46 14.95
C ASN A 799 -9.41 25.88 14.55
N ILE A 800 -9.17 26.31 13.32
CA ILE A 800 -9.65 27.59 12.77
C ILE A 800 -10.35 27.30 11.44
N THR A 801 -11.60 27.75 11.32
CA THR A 801 -12.42 27.63 10.11
C THR A 801 -12.86 29.02 9.65
N ALA A 802 -13.43 29.10 8.45
CA ALA A 802 -13.97 30.36 7.94
C ALA A 802 -15.09 30.94 8.82
N ARG A 803 -15.75 30.12 9.66
CA ARG A 803 -16.91 30.53 10.48
C ARG A 803 -16.66 30.46 11.99
N HIS A 804 -15.68 29.70 12.46
CA HIS A 804 -15.44 29.44 13.88
C HIS A 804 -13.96 29.21 14.18
N VAL A 805 -13.52 29.64 15.37
CA VAL A 805 -12.29 29.17 16.03
C VAL A 805 -12.69 28.19 17.13
N TYR A 806 -12.23 26.95 17.05
CA TYR A 806 -12.44 25.94 18.07
C TYR A 806 -11.33 26.01 19.09
N VAL A 807 -11.68 26.06 20.37
CA VAL A 807 -10.75 26.22 21.48
C VAL A 807 -11.00 25.14 22.51
N SER A 808 -9.98 24.35 22.82
CA SER A 808 -10.06 23.36 23.89
C SER A 808 -9.72 24.01 25.22
N VAL A 809 -10.65 23.91 26.17
CA VAL A 809 -10.50 24.40 27.55
C VAL A 809 -10.04 23.27 28.46
N SER A 810 -10.44 22.04 28.15
CA SER A 810 -9.85 20.82 28.70
C SER A 810 -9.76 19.79 27.58
N PRO A 811 -9.05 18.66 27.78
CA PRO A 811 -9.01 17.58 26.79
C PRO A 811 -10.42 17.03 26.42
N SER A 812 -11.41 17.27 27.27
CA SER A 812 -12.80 16.81 27.11
C SER A 812 -13.79 17.92 26.75
N LEU A 813 -13.34 19.17 26.68
CA LEU A 813 -14.19 20.34 26.56
C LEU A 813 -13.70 21.27 25.44
N VAL A 814 -14.41 21.26 24.31
CA VAL A 814 -14.11 22.10 23.14
C VAL A 814 -15.20 23.16 22.99
N ALA A 815 -14.80 24.42 23.03
CA ALA A 815 -15.65 25.57 22.73
C ALA A 815 -15.52 25.95 21.25
N ALA A 816 -16.62 26.38 20.63
CA ALA A 816 -16.63 26.98 19.31
C ALA A 816 -16.85 28.50 19.46
N VAL A 817 -15.90 29.30 19.00
CA VAL A 817 -15.98 30.76 18.98
C VAL A 817 -16.33 31.21 17.57
N PRO A 818 -17.55 31.73 17.30
CA PRO A 818 -17.93 32.18 15.97
C PRO A 818 -17.08 33.37 15.51
N VAL A 819 -16.63 33.33 14.26
CA VAL A 819 -15.95 34.44 13.57
C VAL A 819 -17.05 35.31 12.95
N THR A 820 -17.46 36.37 13.65
CA THR A 820 -18.49 37.29 13.13
C THR A 820 -17.94 38.09 11.94
N ASN A 821 -18.68 38.10 10.82
CA ASN A 821 -18.40 38.87 9.59
C ASN A 821 -18.49 40.40 9.75
N ALA A 822 -18.55 40.94 10.98
CA ALA A 822 -18.62 42.37 11.20
C ALA A 822 -17.22 42.96 11.38
N LEU A 823 -16.90 43.96 10.56
CA LEU A 823 -15.81 44.92 10.70
C LEU A 823 -15.90 45.71 12.03
N ALA A 824 -15.77 45.04 13.16
CA ALA A 824 -15.54 45.64 14.46
C ALA A 824 -14.49 44.77 15.15
N GLU A 825 -13.22 45.16 14.95
CA GLU A 825 -12.04 44.67 15.64
C GLU A 825 -11.96 43.14 15.82
N ARG A 826 -11.21 42.46 14.94
CA ARG A 826 -10.51 41.25 15.37
C ARG A 826 -9.81 41.64 16.69
N PRO A 827 -10.05 40.97 17.83
CA PRO A 827 -9.43 41.36 19.09
C PRO A 827 -7.94 41.48 18.85
N ALA A 828 -7.35 42.62 19.22
CA ALA A 828 -5.95 42.92 18.97
C ALA A 828 -5.09 41.73 19.44
N GLY A 829 -4.39 41.08 18.50
CA GLY A 829 -3.60 39.87 18.76
C GLY A 829 -4.17 38.52 18.29
N ALA A 830 -5.43 38.43 17.84
CA ALA A 830 -6.01 37.18 17.32
C ALA A 830 -5.68 36.89 15.84
N ALA A 831 -5.32 37.92 15.06
CA ALA A 831 -4.95 37.77 13.64
C ALA A 831 -3.63 37.00 13.45
N ASP A 832 -2.78 36.94 14.48
CA ASP A 832 -1.48 36.25 14.46
C ASP A 832 -1.51 34.87 15.12
N LYS A 833 -2.68 34.44 15.64
CA LYS A 833 -2.79 33.17 16.38
C LYS A 833 -2.95 31.98 15.45
N GLN A 834 -2.20 30.91 15.72
CA GLN A 834 -2.23 29.67 14.97
C GLN A 834 -2.84 28.53 15.80
N VAL A 835 -3.22 27.46 15.10
CA VAL A 835 -3.60 26.20 15.76
C VAL A 835 -2.49 25.77 16.72
N GLY A 836 -2.89 25.48 17.96
CA GLY A 836 -2.02 25.13 19.06
C GLY A 836 -1.60 26.31 19.94
N ASP A 837 -1.92 27.56 19.60
CA ASP A 837 -1.62 28.70 20.47
C ASP A 837 -2.48 28.70 21.73
N VAL A 838 -1.86 29.06 22.85
CA VAL A 838 -2.54 29.26 24.13
C VAL A 838 -3.36 30.55 24.07
N VAL A 839 -4.60 30.48 24.52
CA VAL A 839 -5.58 31.57 24.55
C VAL A 839 -6.34 31.60 25.87
N SER A 840 -6.91 32.75 26.21
CA SER A 840 -7.86 32.89 27.31
C SER A 840 -9.29 32.79 26.75
N VAL A 841 -10.12 31.96 27.36
CA VAL A 841 -11.50 31.71 26.92
C VAL A 841 -12.45 32.11 28.03
N ARG A 842 -13.37 33.03 27.75
CA ARG A 842 -14.50 33.28 28.66
C ARG A 842 -15.65 32.33 28.31
N LEU A 843 -16.12 31.58 29.30
CA LEU A 843 -17.25 30.65 29.16
C LEU A 843 -18.57 31.41 29.27
N VAL A 844 -19.43 31.32 28.25
CA VAL A 844 -20.73 32.05 28.26
C VAL A 844 -21.96 31.14 28.15
N SER A 845 -21.80 29.83 27.91
CA SER A 845 -22.88 28.84 27.96
C SER A 845 -22.39 27.45 28.41
N HIS A 846 -23.29 26.66 29.00
CA HIS A 846 -23.08 25.25 29.38
C HIS A 846 -23.59 24.24 28.34
N ASP A 847 -24.32 24.70 27.32
CA ASP A 847 -24.86 23.83 26.28
C ASP A 847 -23.75 23.02 25.59
N THR A 848 -24.12 21.86 25.06
CA THR A 848 -23.25 20.90 24.34
C THR A 848 -22.43 21.53 23.20
N THR A 849 -22.78 22.75 22.79
CA THR A 849 -21.90 23.69 22.08
C THR A 849 -21.49 24.84 23.01
N LEU A 850 -20.35 24.70 23.66
CA LEU A 850 -19.75 25.83 24.38
C LEU A 850 -19.46 26.96 23.41
N GLN A 851 -20.14 28.09 23.57
CA GLN A 851 -19.76 29.33 22.90
C GLN A 851 -18.75 30.04 23.79
N GLY A 852 -17.55 30.30 23.29
CA GLY A 852 -16.53 31.09 23.97
C GLY A 852 -16.43 32.49 23.36
N ARG A 853 -15.98 33.49 24.12
CA ARG A 853 -15.46 34.75 23.57
C ARG A 853 -13.97 34.86 23.89
N PHE A 854 -13.17 35.33 22.93
CA PHE A 854 -11.76 35.67 23.16
C PHE A 854 -11.67 36.97 23.95
N GLU A 855 -10.81 36.99 24.97
CA GLU A 855 -10.33 38.22 25.58
C GLU A 855 -8.81 38.30 25.43
N ALA A 856 -8.31 39.47 25.05
CA ALA A 856 -6.88 39.74 25.07
C ALA A 856 -6.39 39.73 26.53
N PRO A 857 -5.17 39.21 26.80
CA PRO A 857 -4.61 39.18 28.16
C PRO A 857 -4.42 40.58 28.76
#